data_AF-A0A1W9N6S8-F1
#
_entry.id   AF-A0A1W9N6S8-F1
#
_cell.length_a   1.000
_cell.length_b   1.000
_cell.length_c   1.000
_cell.angle_alpha   90.00
_cell.angle_beta   90.00
_cell.angle_gamma   90.00
#
_symmetry.space_group_name_H-M   'P 1'
#
loop_
_entity.id
_entity.type
_entity.pdbx_description
1 polymer ?
#
loop_
_entity_poly.entity_id
_entity_poly.type
_entity_poly.pdbx_seq_one_letter_code
_entity_poly.pdbx_strand_id
1 'polypeptide(L)'
;MNKKTPNPAPKAQAPPNRDAQAPRPLSNEEISLLEQQGNRAESWRDISVGEGFQAERIHGCRFLGKNYIGGTSRQELDAAEQQHPIGLYNSLIIGCHIAGNAAIHNVRRLANIRVEARAALFNIGEISTEPGAEFGAGTWMKIANENGGRSVQAVDGMLPADAWLWAKYRGDEELMQRFAEISRQAINASIAATPAEQNPPGGIIGAGTIIQHCGILRNLRIGPSARIEGSSRLQNLSINSSPQAPTIIEEACTLSDGIISHGCRINSGASAQRFVLGEHSTLELGACLTDSVLGPNSRISCGEVRCSLLFYTHSQPHKSSFLCAAVIKGMSNLAAAAAIGSNHNSRVGDGEISAERGFWPGLGVSLVHNSRFAAFTLIAKGAYPAQLDIPLPFCLLSNSPDGKELRVMPGYWFQYNLYGLARDCAKTAARDARTGTHQPLEYHWLAPDTAEQMLHACKLLEQWESEYEAPSLATANPTIMLPPGILEASSRPIRILHAGHAYRNYLRLLRFYAVQVLLTSGAAEDLTLSQPQPPASSSPRPLPPPEWDNIGGQLIKKTTLETLKTALKTGRINDWPGVHRFYAEAAAAYPAHRRAQALQLLRQCAPGESPQSLIREALATAEFIHNGISASRRKDYESQFRNHLYSSEHERDAVLGHFDADELIAASKQQLDEFRRLAGFLEVPNMSTA
;
A
#
# COMPACT_ATOMS: atom_id res chain seq x y z
N MET A 1 -24.55 -28.07 19.44
CA MET A 1 -25.81 -27.30 19.43
C MET A 1 -25.81 -26.36 18.23
N ASN A 2 -26.62 -26.68 17.22
CA ASN A 2 -26.71 -25.94 15.95
C ASN A 2 -27.30 -24.54 16.16
N LYS A 3 -26.48 -23.50 16.02
CA LYS A 3 -26.96 -22.13 15.81
C LYS A 3 -27.17 -21.91 14.32
N LYS A 4 -28.44 -21.85 13.91
CA LYS A 4 -28.87 -21.43 12.56
C LYS A 4 -28.39 -19.99 12.31
N THR A 5 -27.59 -19.82 11.26
CA THR A 5 -27.30 -18.52 10.65
C THR A 5 -28.60 -17.91 10.09
N PRO A 6 -28.86 -16.61 10.27
CA PRO A 6 -30.00 -15.96 9.63
C PRO A 6 -29.74 -15.79 8.13
N ASN A 7 -30.76 -16.05 7.32
CA ASN A 7 -30.74 -15.83 5.87
C ASN A 7 -30.36 -14.36 5.57
N PRO A 8 -29.49 -14.11 4.58
CA PRO A 8 -29.26 -12.74 4.11
C PRO A 8 -30.54 -12.19 3.50
N ALA A 9 -30.93 -10.99 3.93
CA ALA A 9 -32.02 -10.23 3.31
C ALA A 9 -31.76 -10.07 1.80
N PRO A 10 -32.79 -10.08 0.95
CA PRO A 10 -32.62 -9.97 -0.49
C PRO A 10 -31.91 -8.64 -0.81
N LYS A 11 -30.78 -8.75 -1.52
CA LYS A 11 -30.08 -7.60 -2.10
C LYS A 11 -31.08 -6.79 -2.91
N ALA A 12 -31.35 -5.55 -2.49
CA ALA A 12 -32.07 -4.60 -3.33
C ALA A 12 -31.26 -4.40 -4.61
N GLN A 13 -31.69 -5.02 -5.70
CA GLN A 13 -31.18 -4.73 -7.03
C GLN A 13 -31.47 -3.25 -7.31
N ALA A 14 -30.45 -2.49 -7.68
CA ALA A 14 -30.64 -1.14 -8.18
C ALA A 14 -31.61 -1.20 -9.37
N PRO A 15 -32.67 -0.35 -9.41
CA PRO A 15 -33.54 -0.31 -10.56
C PRO A 15 -32.75 0.11 -11.80
N PRO A 16 -33.07 -0.42 -13.00
CA PRO A 16 -32.39 -0.04 -14.23
C PRO A 16 -32.54 1.46 -14.50
N ASN A 17 -31.50 2.05 -15.10
CA ASN A 17 -31.42 3.45 -15.50
C ASN A 17 -32.58 3.79 -16.46
N ARG A 18 -33.53 4.63 -16.04
CA ARG A 18 -34.78 4.95 -16.78
C ARG A 18 -34.65 6.16 -17.71
N ASP A 19 -33.48 6.42 -18.29
CA ASP A 19 -33.32 7.45 -19.33
C ASP A 19 -33.30 6.80 -20.72
N ALA A 20 -34.39 6.11 -21.10
CA ALA A 20 -34.50 5.38 -22.37
C ALA A 20 -35.16 6.19 -23.51
N GLN A 21 -35.73 7.36 -23.23
CA GLN A 21 -36.34 8.25 -24.21
C GLN A 21 -35.43 9.44 -24.54
N ALA A 22 -35.51 9.92 -25.79
CA ALA A 22 -34.73 11.07 -26.24
C ALA A 22 -35.12 12.34 -25.45
N PRO A 23 -34.15 13.23 -25.12
CA PRO A 23 -34.43 14.51 -24.46
C PRO A 23 -35.48 15.32 -25.23
N ARG A 24 -36.42 15.95 -24.52
CA ARG A 24 -37.44 16.83 -25.11
C ARG A 24 -37.24 18.29 -24.67
N PRO A 25 -37.71 19.28 -25.45
CA PRO A 25 -37.78 20.66 -24.96
C PRO A 25 -38.84 20.80 -23.84
N LEU A 26 -38.72 21.88 -23.08
CA LEU A 26 -39.75 22.31 -22.14
C LEU A 26 -41.05 22.70 -22.86
N SER A 27 -42.21 22.41 -22.26
CA SER A 27 -43.50 22.94 -22.69
C SER A 27 -43.69 24.38 -22.21
N ASN A 28 -44.62 25.12 -22.82
CA ASN A 28 -44.94 26.48 -22.38
C ASN A 28 -45.50 26.53 -20.95
N GLU A 29 -46.23 25.49 -20.54
CA GLU A 29 -46.78 25.35 -19.19
C GLU A 29 -45.65 25.15 -18.17
N GLU A 30 -44.68 24.30 -18.49
CA GLU A 30 -43.49 24.08 -17.66
C GLU A 30 -42.66 25.37 -17.52
N ILE A 31 -42.45 26.10 -18.62
CA ILE A 31 -41.73 27.38 -18.60
C ILE A 31 -42.44 28.39 -17.68
N SER A 32 -43.76 28.54 -17.81
CA SER A 32 -44.55 29.47 -17.01
C SER A 32 -44.45 29.13 -15.52
N LEU A 33 -44.52 27.85 -15.17
CA LEU A 33 -44.39 27.37 -13.80
C LEU A 33 -42.98 27.63 -13.24
N LEU A 34 -41.94 27.34 -14.02
CA LEU A 34 -40.55 27.59 -13.64
C LEU A 34 -40.31 29.08 -13.35
N GLU A 35 -40.81 29.98 -14.21
CA GLU A 35 -40.72 31.43 -14.00
C GLU A 35 -41.45 31.87 -12.72
N GLN A 36 -42.64 31.31 -12.46
CA GLN A 36 -43.43 31.59 -11.25
C GLN A 36 -42.72 31.13 -9.97
N GLN A 37 -41.96 30.04 -10.04
CA GLN A 37 -41.09 29.53 -8.97
C GLN A 37 -39.76 30.30 -8.83
N GLY A 38 -39.62 31.43 -9.52
CA GLY A 38 -38.45 32.31 -9.43
C GLY A 38 -37.23 31.83 -10.22
N ASN A 39 -37.38 30.84 -11.10
CA ASN A 39 -36.30 30.40 -11.96
C ASN A 39 -36.09 31.38 -13.13
N ARG A 40 -34.86 31.43 -13.64
CA ARG A 40 -34.50 32.26 -14.81
C ARG A 40 -33.61 31.47 -15.75
N ALA A 41 -33.81 31.63 -17.05
CA ALA A 41 -32.91 31.09 -18.07
C ALA A 41 -32.43 32.23 -19.00
N GLU A 42 -31.20 32.11 -19.52
CA GLU A 42 -30.77 32.94 -20.66
C GLU A 42 -31.65 32.69 -21.88
N SER A 43 -32.00 31.42 -22.12
CA SER A 43 -32.93 30.98 -23.14
C SER A 43 -33.51 29.63 -22.73
N TRP A 44 -34.84 29.55 -22.57
CA TRP A 44 -35.53 28.29 -22.26
C TRP A 44 -35.39 27.23 -23.36
N ARG A 45 -35.00 27.64 -24.58
CA ARG A 45 -34.72 26.73 -25.72
C ARG A 45 -33.45 25.90 -25.51
N ASP A 46 -32.56 26.37 -24.64
CA ASP A 46 -31.31 25.67 -24.33
C ASP A 46 -31.48 24.68 -23.17
N ILE A 47 -32.69 24.54 -22.62
CA ILE A 47 -33.00 23.58 -21.57
C ILE A 47 -33.80 22.42 -22.15
N SER A 48 -33.26 21.21 -22.02
CA SER A 48 -33.94 19.96 -22.36
C SER A 48 -34.18 19.12 -21.12
N VAL A 49 -35.24 18.32 -21.17
CA VAL A 49 -35.68 17.51 -20.04
C VAL A 49 -35.90 16.06 -20.41
N GLY A 50 -35.65 15.17 -19.44
CA GLY A 50 -35.83 13.73 -19.55
C GLY A 50 -37.24 13.25 -19.19
N GLU A 51 -37.44 11.94 -19.29
CA GLU A 51 -38.69 11.29 -18.88
C GLU A 51 -38.95 11.49 -17.37
N GLY A 52 -40.20 11.81 -17.02
CA GLY A 52 -40.59 12.02 -15.63
C GLY A 52 -40.12 13.34 -15.00
N PHE A 53 -39.66 14.32 -15.79
CA PHE A 53 -39.37 15.67 -15.30
C PHE A 53 -40.62 16.33 -14.70
N GLN A 54 -40.47 16.89 -13.49
CA GLN A 54 -41.51 17.62 -12.75
C GLN A 54 -40.99 19.03 -12.43
N ALA A 55 -41.53 20.05 -13.10
CA ALA A 55 -41.13 21.45 -12.94
C ALA A 55 -41.35 21.97 -11.50
N GLU A 56 -42.32 21.42 -10.76
CA GLU A 56 -42.61 21.74 -9.36
C GLU A 56 -41.42 21.54 -8.41
N ARG A 57 -40.38 20.82 -8.86
CA ARG A 57 -39.18 20.48 -8.11
C ARG A 57 -37.99 21.39 -8.38
N ILE A 58 -38.20 22.48 -9.13
CA ILE A 58 -37.16 23.41 -9.54
C ILE A 58 -37.53 24.82 -9.04
N HIS A 59 -36.75 25.41 -8.13
CA HIS A 59 -37.07 26.71 -7.51
C HIS A 59 -35.85 27.62 -7.41
N GLY A 60 -36.01 28.90 -7.74
CA GLY A 60 -34.98 29.92 -7.55
C GLY A 60 -33.65 29.67 -8.28
N CYS A 61 -33.64 28.82 -9.31
CA CYS A 61 -32.43 28.49 -10.07
C CYS A 61 -32.21 29.46 -11.23
N ARG A 62 -30.94 29.63 -11.61
CA ARG A 62 -30.55 30.36 -12.82
C ARG A 62 -29.83 29.42 -13.79
N PHE A 63 -30.29 29.37 -15.02
CA PHE A 63 -29.75 28.49 -16.08
C PHE A 63 -29.06 29.32 -17.17
N LEU A 64 -27.82 28.97 -17.49
CA LEU A 64 -27.03 29.58 -18.57
C LEU A 64 -26.52 28.49 -19.52
N GLY A 65 -26.50 28.78 -20.82
CA GLY A 65 -26.14 27.81 -21.85
C GLY A 65 -27.03 26.56 -21.89
N LYS A 66 -26.52 25.48 -22.51
CA LYS A 66 -27.27 24.24 -22.72
C LYS A 66 -27.29 23.36 -21.48
N ASN A 67 -28.48 23.09 -20.95
CA ASN A 67 -28.64 22.26 -19.76
C ASN A 67 -29.63 21.12 -20.03
N TYR A 68 -29.27 19.93 -19.57
CA TYR A 68 -30.19 18.78 -19.52
C TYR A 68 -30.57 18.48 -18.08
N ILE A 69 -31.86 18.26 -17.84
CA ILE A 69 -32.41 17.89 -16.53
C ILE A 69 -33.24 16.61 -16.69
N GLY A 70 -32.77 15.51 -16.10
CA GLY A 70 -33.48 14.24 -16.07
C GLY A 70 -34.74 14.27 -15.20
N GLY A 71 -35.38 13.12 -15.05
CA GLY A 71 -36.60 13.01 -14.25
C GLY A 71 -36.43 13.47 -12.80
N THR A 72 -37.45 14.12 -12.25
CA THR A 72 -37.50 14.52 -10.83
C THR A 72 -38.71 13.88 -10.17
N SER A 73 -38.62 13.61 -8.86
CA SER A 73 -39.71 12.98 -8.12
C SER A 73 -39.98 13.68 -6.80
N ARG A 74 -41.14 13.38 -6.20
CA ARG A 74 -41.51 13.85 -4.85
C ARG A 74 -40.82 13.07 -3.74
N GLN A 75 -39.99 12.08 -4.08
CA GLN A 75 -39.19 11.36 -3.10
C GLN A 75 -38.11 12.29 -2.53
N GLU A 76 -37.59 11.88 -1.38
CA GLU A 76 -36.45 12.50 -0.73
C GLU A 76 -35.24 11.58 -0.87
N LEU A 77 -34.05 12.17 -0.91
CA LEU A 77 -32.79 11.44 -0.84
C LEU A 77 -32.26 11.54 0.59
N ASP A 78 -31.94 10.38 1.16
CA ASP A 78 -31.08 10.29 2.32
C ASP A 78 -29.66 10.74 1.96
N ALA A 79 -29.24 11.88 2.49
CA ALA A 79 -27.85 12.32 2.45
C ALA A 79 -27.42 12.83 3.83
N ALA A 80 -26.38 12.22 4.39
CA ALA A 80 -25.83 12.56 5.72
C ALA A 80 -26.90 12.61 6.84
N GLU A 81 -27.71 11.55 6.93
CA GLU A 81 -28.75 11.38 7.97
C GLU A 81 -29.89 12.41 7.91
N GLN A 82 -29.97 13.19 6.82
CA GLN A 82 -31.07 14.09 6.54
C GLN A 82 -31.75 13.73 5.23
N GLN A 83 -33.07 13.93 5.20
CA GLN A 83 -33.87 13.78 3.99
C GLN A 83 -33.89 15.09 3.23
N HIS A 84 -33.50 15.03 1.95
CA HIS A 84 -33.49 16.20 1.09
C HIS A 84 -34.42 16.01 -0.11
N PRO A 85 -35.28 16.99 -0.43
CA PRO A 85 -36.15 16.90 -1.59
C PRO A 85 -35.34 16.75 -2.88
N ILE A 86 -35.66 15.75 -3.71
CA ILE A 86 -35.13 15.65 -5.07
C ILE A 86 -35.54 16.89 -5.88
N GLY A 87 -34.60 17.48 -6.62
CA GLY A 87 -34.82 18.69 -7.41
C GLY A 87 -33.66 19.67 -7.37
N LEU A 88 -33.85 20.84 -7.98
CA LEU A 88 -32.85 21.90 -8.08
C LEU A 88 -33.36 23.16 -7.37
N TYR A 89 -32.62 23.64 -6.39
CA TYR A 89 -33.05 24.76 -5.54
C TYR A 89 -31.94 25.79 -5.38
N ASN A 90 -32.26 27.07 -5.62
CA ASN A 90 -31.41 28.23 -5.36
C ASN A 90 -29.97 28.08 -5.92
N SER A 91 -29.84 27.57 -7.13
CA SER A 91 -28.54 27.22 -7.70
C SER A 91 -28.31 27.85 -9.07
N LEU A 92 -27.05 28.19 -9.37
CA LEU A 92 -26.64 28.63 -10.70
C LEU A 92 -26.11 27.42 -11.48
N ILE A 93 -26.78 27.07 -12.58
CA ILE A 93 -26.49 25.91 -13.41
C ILE A 93 -26.04 26.38 -14.79
N ILE A 94 -24.86 25.95 -15.23
CA ILE A 94 -24.24 26.43 -16.47
C ILE A 94 -23.75 25.24 -17.28
N GLY A 95 -24.33 25.01 -18.45
CA GLY A 95 -23.81 23.99 -19.36
C GLY A 95 -23.76 22.58 -18.74
N CYS A 96 -24.76 22.14 -17.97
CA CYS A 96 -24.70 20.88 -17.20
C CYS A 96 -25.61 19.78 -17.75
N HIS A 97 -25.23 18.52 -17.52
CA HIS A 97 -26.09 17.36 -17.74
C HIS A 97 -26.41 16.71 -16.40
N ILE A 98 -27.64 16.87 -15.92
CA ILE A 98 -28.09 16.38 -14.62
C ILE A 98 -29.02 15.19 -14.87
N ALA A 99 -28.58 13.99 -14.50
CA ALA A 99 -29.37 12.77 -14.65
C ALA A 99 -30.50 12.68 -13.60
N GLY A 100 -31.35 11.68 -13.75
CA GLY A 100 -32.58 11.54 -12.96
C GLY A 100 -32.37 11.50 -11.44
N ASN A 101 -33.30 12.14 -10.74
CA ASN A 101 -33.45 12.13 -9.29
C ASN A 101 -32.26 12.69 -8.50
N ALA A 102 -31.51 13.67 -9.02
CA ALA A 102 -30.51 14.40 -8.25
C ALA A 102 -31.14 15.43 -7.28
N ALA A 103 -30.45 15.75 -6.18
CA ALA A 103 -30.81 16.86 -5.27
C ALA A 103 -29.68 17.89 -5.26
N ILE A 104 -29.93 19.11 -5.76
CA ILE A 104 -28.90 20.16 -5.91
C ILE A 104 -29.40 21.46 -5.27
N HIS A 105 -28.94 21.78 -4.06
CA HIS A 105 -29.46 22.91 -3.29
C HIS A 105 -28.36 23.90 -2.93
N ASN A 106 -28.63 25.19 -3.12
CA ASN A 106 -27.73 26.28 -2.72
C ASN A 106 -26.30 26.11 -3.26
N VAL A 107 -26.16 25.59 -4.48
CA VAL A 107 -24.88 25.51 -5.16
C VAL A 107 -24.65 26.84 -5.88
N ARG A 108 -23.72 27.67 -5.38
CA ARG A 108 -23.58 29.04 -5.89
C ARG A 108 -23.13 29.07 -7.35
N ARG A 109 -22.43 28.03 -7.80
CA ARG A 109 -22.05 27.81 -9.20
C ARG A 109 -21.80 26.32 -9.48
N LEU A 110 -22.57 25.75 -10.41
CA LEU A 110 -22.38 24.43 -11.00
C LEU A 110 -22.17 24.60 -12.51
N ALA A 111 -21.00 24.25 -13.03
CA ALA A 111 -20.65 24.54 -14.41
C ALA A 111 -19.95 23.39 -15.15
N ASN A 112 -20.38 23.13 -16.39
CA ASN A 112 -19.74 22.22 -17.34
C ASN A 112 -19.47 20.82 -16.78
N ILE A 113 -20.42 20.28 -16.02
CA ILE A 113 -20.25 19.00 -15.35
C ILE A 113 -21.46 18.10 -15.57
N ARG A 114 -21.21 16.80 -15.57
CA ARG A 114 -22.23 15.77 -15.54
C ARG A 114 -22.49 15.31 -14.12
N VAL A 115 -23.74 15.36 -13.70
CA VAL A 115 -24.22 14.87 -12.41
C VAL A 115 -25.04 13.62 -12.67
N GLU A 116 -24.57 12.47 -12.21
CA GLU A 116 -25.25 11.19 -12.38
C GLU A 116 -26.41 11.00 -11.41
N ALA A 117 -27.20 9.96 -11.66
CA ALA A 117 -28.47 9.74 -10.97
C ALA A 117 -28.30 9.69 -9.45
N ARG A 118 -29.25 10.32 -8.74
CA ARG A 118 -29.32 10.33 -7.26
C ARG A 118 -28.11 10.95 -6.55
N ALA A 119 -27.26 11.70 -7.25
CA ALA A 119 -26.23 12.50 -6.59
C ALA A 119 -26.87 13.66 -5.81
N ALA A 120 -26.22 14.06 -4.72
CA ALA A 120 -26.75 15.02 -3.76
C ALA A 120 -25.71 16.12 -3.47
N LEU A 121 -25.99 17.35 -3.87
CA LEU A 121 -25.07 18.50 -3.84
C LEU A 121 -25.67 19.63 -3.01
N PHE A 122 -25.04 20.01 -1.89
CA PHE A 122 -25.62 21.01 -1.00
C PHE A 122 -24.60 22.05 -0.50
N ASN A 123 -24.98 23.32 -0.53
CA ASN A 123 -24.25 24.43 0.08
C ASN A 123 -22.77 24.49 -0.37
N ILE A 124 -22.55 24.39 -1.69
CA ILE A 124 -21.20 24.39 -2.28
C ILE A 124 -20.90 25.76 -2.89
N GLY A 125 -19.69 26.27 -2.66
CA GLY A 125 -19.20 27.51 -3.25
C GLY A 125 -19.11 27.42 -4.78
N GLU A 126 -18.40 26.43 -5.30
CA GLU A 126 -18.25 26.22 -6.74
C GLU A 126 -17.97 24.76 -7.07
N ILE A 127 -18.62 24.24 -8.11
CA ILE A 127 -18.21 23.05 -8.85
C ILE A 127 -18.09 23.44 -10.32
N SER A 128 -16.91 23.29 -10.92
CA SER A 128 -16.71 23.60 -12.34
C SER A 128 -15.71 22.70 -13.05
N THR A 129 -15.89 22.51 -14.36
CA THR A 129 -14.89 21.89 -15.23
C THR A 129 -14.46 22.84 -16.35
N GLU A 130 -13.15 22.91 -16.56
CA GLU A 130 -12.52 23.65 -17.64
C GLU A 130 -12.28 22.74 -18.87
N PRO A 131 -12.32 23.29 -20.09
CA PRO A 131 -11.95 22.55 -21.29
C PRO A 131 -10.52 22.02 -21.20
N GLY A 132 -10.31 20.76 -21.57
CA GLY A 132 -8.99 20.13 -21.55
C GLY A 132 -8.51 19.67 -20.18
N ALA A 133 -9.38 19.65 -19.16
CA ALA A 133 -9.05 19.08 -17.85
C ALA A 133 -8.64 17.60 -17.96
N GLU A 134 -7.53 17.25 -17.30
CA GLU A 134 -7.00 15.87 -17.27
C GLU A 134 -7.36 15.12 -15.98
N PHE A 135 -8.01 15.80 -15.02
CA PHE A 135 -8.52 15.22 -13.77
C PHE A 135 -7.42 14.52 -12.96
N GLY A 136 -6.24 15.11 -12.90
CA GLY A 136 -5.08 14.58 -12.18
C GLY A 136 -4.34 13.47 -12.93
N ALA A 137 -4.99 12.76 -13.87
CA ALA A 137 -4.29 11.91 -14.82
C ALA A 137 -3.34 12.79 -15.65
N GLY A 138 -2.16 12.29 -15.99
CA GLY A 138 -1.16 13.10 -16.69
C GLY A 138 -0.25 13.94 -15.80
N THR A 139 -0.53 14.02 -14.49
CA THR A 139 0.32 14.75 -13.54
C THR A 139 1.69 14.09 -13.40
N TRP A 140 2.77 14.85 -13.62
CA TRP A 140 4.13 14.39 -13.31
C TRP A 140 4.42 14.48 -11.82
N MET A 141 4.96 13.38 -11.26
CA MET A 141 5.31 13.28 -9.85
C MET A 141 6.78 12.94 -9.69
N LYS A 142 7.50 13.72 -8.87
CA LYS A 142 8.91 13.49 -8.56
C LYS A 142 9.06 12.42 -7.47
N ILE A 143 8.91 11.15 -7.82
CA ILE A 143 9.02 10.07 -6.83
C ILE A 143 10.46 9.62 -6.61
N ALA A 144 10.74 9.06 -5.44
CA ALA A 144 12.02 8.51 -4.98
C ALA A 144 13.17 9.52 -4.79
N ASN A 145 13.27 10.58 -5.60
CA ASN A 145 14.24 11.68 -5.42
C ASN A 145 13.63 13.06 -5.68
N GLU A 146 14.29 14.09 -5.17
CA GLU A 146 13.80 15.47 -5.28
C GLU A 146 14.18 16.17 -6.60
N ASN A 147 15.26 15.72 -7.25
CA ASN A 147 15.71 16.30 -8.52
C ASN A 147 14.79 15.98 -9.71
N GLY A 148 13.88 15.00 -9.56
CA GLY A 148 12.91 14.62 -10.58
C GLY A 148 13.44 13.69 -11.67
N GLY A 149 14.68 13.20 -11.56
CA GLY A 149 15.27 12.23 -12.50
C GLY A 149 14.54 10.89 -12.54
N ARG A 150 13.70 10.61 -11.53
CA ARG A 150 12.84 9.43 -11.45
C ARG A 150 11.35 9.72 -11.66
N SER A 151 11.00 10.89 -12.20
CA SER A 151 9.59 11.31 -12.31
C SER A 151 8.73 10.37 -13.15
N VAL A 152 7.55 10.03 -12.65
CA VAL A 152 6.55 9.22 -13.35
C VAL A 152 5.28 10.03 -13.57
N GLN A 153 4.46 9.64 -14.53
CA GLN A 153 3.20 10.31 -14.82
C GLN A 153 2.05 9.53 -14.18
N ALA A 154 1.19 10.20 -13.43
CA ALA A 154 0.01 9.60 -12.82
C ALA A 154 -0.96 9.08 -13.88
N VAL A 155 -1.38 7.83 -13.75
CA VAL A 155 -2.35 7.17 -14.61
C VAL A 155 -3.41 6.54 -13.72
N ASP A 156 -4.67 6.61 -14.14
CA ASP A 156 -5.75 5.98 -13.38
C ASP A 156 -5.56 4.46 -13.32
N GLY A 157 -5.69 3.90 -12.12
CA GLY A 157 -5.36 2.50 -11.85
C GLY A 157 -3.86 2.19 -11.66
N MET A 158 -2.97 3.19 -11.62
CA MET A 158 -1.53 2.98 -11.36
C MET A 158 -1.28 2.22 -10.05
N LEU A 159 -0.52 1.13 -10.14
CA LEU A 159 -0.04 0.38 -9.00
C LEU A 159 1.36 0.86 -8.56
N PRO A 160 1.74 0.66 -7.28
CA PRO A 160 3.11 0.94 -6.84
C PRO A 160 4.18 0.16 -7.62
N ALA A 161 3.85 -1.02 -8.14
CA ALA A 161 4.72 -1.79 -9.03
C ALA A 161 4.98 -1.04 -10.36
N ASP A 162 3.95 -0.48 -10.98
CA ASP A 162 4.05 0.32 -12.21
C ASP A 162 4.99 1.51 -12.02
N ALA A 163 4.74 2.27 -10.95
CA ALA A 163 5.54 3.44 -10.58
C ALA A 163 7.00 3.06 -10.31
N TRP A 164 7.23 1.94 -9.62
CA TRP A 164 8.58 1.46 -9.32
C TRP A 164 9.35 1.04 -10.57
N LEU A 165 8.72 0.30 -11.50
CA LEU A 165 9.36 -0.12 -12.74
C LEU A 165 9.79 1.10 -13.57
N TRP A 166 8.89 2.08 -13.70
CA TRP A 166 9.19 3.31 -14.43
C TRP A 166 10.27 4.14 -13.72
N ALA A 167 10.24 4.26 -12.40
CA ALA A 167 11.24 5.00 -11.63
C ALA A 167 12.61 4.33 -11.56
N LYS A 168 12.69 2.98 -11.55
CA LYS A 168 13.93 2.22 -11.33
C LYS A 168 14.78 2.12 -12.58
N TYR A 169 14.20 1.72 -13.71
CA TYR A 169 14.95 1.29 -14.91
C TYR A 169 15.28 2.45 -15.88
N ARG A 170 15.66 3.63 -15.36
CA ARG A 170 15.89 4.85 -16.16
C ARG A 170 16.94 4.71 -17.26
N GLY A 171 17.87 3.76 -17.13
CA GLY A 171 18.87 3.47 -18.15
C GLY A 171 18.38 2.65 -19.34
N ASP A 172 17.16 2.11 -19.33
CA ASP A 172 16.55 1.41 -20.47
C ASP A 172 15.64 2.38 -21.24
N GLU A 173 16.22 3.14 -22.18
CA GLU A 173 15.53 4.20 -22.93
C GLU A 173 14.31 3.69 -23.69
N GLU A 174 14.42 2.52 -24.33
CA GLU A 174 13.33 1.88 -25.06
C GLU A 174 12.16 1.59 -24.12
N LEU A 175 12.43 1.01 -22.94
CA LEU A 175 11.40 0.76 -21.94
C LEU A 175 10.75 2.07 -21.44
N MET A 176 11.54 3.14 -21.24
CA MET A 176 10.99 4.44 -20.82
C MET A 176 10.06 5.04 -21.87
N GLN A 177 10.39 4.90 -23.17
CA GLN A 177 9.52 5.30 -24.27
C GLN A 177 8.21 4.51 -24.26
N ARG A 178 8.29 3.17 -24.09
CA ARG A 178 7.09 2.32 -23.98
C ARG A 178 6.20 2.74 -22.81
N PHE A 179 6.74 3.01 -21.62
CA PHE A 179 5.94 3.48 -20.49
C PHE A 179 5.24 4.82 -20.78
N ALA A 180 5.94 5.76 -21.41
CA ALA A 180 5.36 7.05 -21.79
C ALA A 180 4.22 6.90 -22.81
N GLU A 181 4.36 5.98 -23.78
CA GLU A 181 3.33 5.71 -24.79
C GLU A 181 2.06 5.08 -24.18
N ILE A 182 2.20 3.99 -23.44
CA ILE A 182 1.04 3.30 -22.85
C ILE A 182 0.34 4.16 -21.79
N SER A 183 1.09 5.00 -21.08
CA SER A 183 0.54 5.97 -20.12
C SER A 183 -0.26 7.05 -20.85
N ARG A 184 0.25 7.61 -21.94
CA ARG A 184 -0.47 8.59 -22.75
C ARG A 184 -1.76 8.02 -23.33
N GLN A 185 -1.73 6.77 -23.79
CA GLN A 185 -2.93 6.07 -24.26
C GLN A 185 -3.96 5.93 -23.13
N ALA A 186 -3.53 5.51 -21.94
CA ALA A 186 -4.41 5.37 -20.79
C ALA A 186 -4.98 6.72 -20.30
N ILE A 187 -4.17 7.78 -20.29
CA ILE A 187 -4.61 9.14 -19.95
C ILE A 187 -5.66 9.62 -20.95
N ASN A 188 -5.38 9.50 -22.24
CA ASN A 188 -6.33 9.89 -23.30
C ASN A 188 -7.63 9.09 -23.22
N ALA A 189 -7.53 7.77 -22.98
CA ALA A 189 -8.68 6.89 -22.82
C ALA A 189 -9.52 7.28 -21.59
N SER A 190 -8.86 7.60 -20.47
CA SER A 190 -9.52 8.14 -19.29
C SER A 190 -10.27 9.41 -19.70
N ILE A 191 -9.60 10.45 -20.20
CA ILE A 191 -10.23 11.74 -20.56
C ILE A 191 -11.41 11.54 -21.53
N ALA A 192 -11.28 10.65 -22.53
CA ALA A 192 -12.31 10.35 -23.52
C ALA A 192 -13.50 9.51 -23.01
N ALA A 193 -13.41 8.88 -21.83
CA ALA A 193 -14.49 8.06 -21.27
C ALA A 193 -15.78 8.84 -20.92
N THR A 194 -15.81 10.17 -21.10
CA THR A 194 -17.04 10.97 -21.09
C THR A 194 -17.62 11.00 -22.52
N PRO A 195 -18.82 10.46 -22.79
CA PRO A 195 -19.38 10.42 -24.15
C PRO A 195 -19.44 11.80 -24.79
N ALA A 196 -18.74 11.98 -25.93
CA ALA A 196 -18.67 13.25 -26.66
C ALA A 196 -20.04 13.74 -27.16
N GLU A 197 -21.01 12.83 -27.30
CA GLU A 197 -22.36 13.11 -27.78
C GLU A 197 -23.26 13.78 -26.73
N GLN A 198 -22.87 13.76 -25.45
CA GLN A 198 -23.64 14.32 -24.33
C GLN A 198 -22.87 15.52 -23.74
N ASN A 199 -23.04 16.68 -24.36
CA ASN A 199 -22.53 17.97 -23.90
C ASN A 199 -23.08 18.28 -22.49
N PRO A 200 -22.25 18.66 -21.49
CA PRO A 200 -20.84 19.02 -21.57
C PRO A 200 -19.85 17.83 -21.65
N PRO A 201 -18.86 17.85 -22.55
CA PRO A 201 -17.67 17.02 -22.40
C PRO A 201 -16.89 17.53 -21.19
N GLY A 202 -16.86 16.77 -20.09
CA GLY A 202 -16.25 17.28 -18.86
C GLY A 202 -16.34 16.34 -17.66
N GLY A 203 -16.12 16.94 -16.49
CA GLY A 203 -16.08 16.27 -15.20
C GLY A 203 -17.36 15.51 -14.88
N ILE A 204 -17.26 14.59 -13.94
CA ILE A 204 -18.35 13.67 -13.61
C ILE A 204 -18.50 13.62 -12.10
N ILE A 205 -19.74 13.68 -11.63
CA ILE A 205 -20.14 13.28 -10.29
C ILE A 205 -20.95 12.00 -10.42
N GLY A 206 -20.38 10.88 -9.98
CA GLY A 206 -20.97 9.55 -10.11
C GLY A 206 -22.26 9.35 -9.32
N ALA A 207 -22.99 8.29 -9.66
CA ALA A 207 -24.32 8.04 -9.11
C ALA A 207 -24.30 7.87 -7.59
N GLY A 208 -25.27 8.46 -6.90
CA GLY A 208 -25.40 8.38 -5.45
C GLY A 208 -24.26 9.06 -4.66
N THR A 209 -23.41 9.86 -5.31
CA THR A 209 -22.36 10.62 -4.63
C THR A 209 -22.95 11.81 -3.87
N ILE A 210 -22.45 12.05 -2.66
CA ILE A 210 -22.87 13.14 -1.78
C ILE A 210 -21.73 14.15 -1.69
N ILE A 211 -22.01 15.43 -1.99
CA ILE A 211 -21.09 16.55 -1.82
C ILE A 211 -21.78 17.65 -1.02
N GLN A 212 -21.22 18.00 0.13
CA GLN A 212 -21.86 18.88 1.10
C GLN A 212 -20.88 19.88 1.72
N HIS A 213 -21.31 21.14 1.86
CA HIS A 213 -20.60 22.15 2.63
C HIS A 213 -19.16 22.43 2.16
N CYS A 214 -18.89 22.28 0.87
CA CYS A 214 -17.56 22.45 0.31
C CYS A 214 -17.30 23.85 -0.26
N GLY A 215 -16.03 24.23 -0.31
CA GLY A 215 -15.54 25.44 -0.96
C GLY A 215 -15.48 25.32 -2.49
N ILE A 216 -14.28 25.10 -3.02
CA ILE A 216 -14.00 25.12 -4.46
C ILE A 216 -13.64 23.72 -4.97
N LEU A 217 -14.45 23.20 -5.89
CA LEU A 217 -14.25 21.90 -6.54
C LEU A 217 -14.08 22.13 -8.04
N ARG A 218 -12.89 21.85 -8.58
CA ARG A 218 -12.59 22.12 -10.00
C ARG A 218 -11.94 20.93 -10.68
N ASN A 219 -12.32 20.69 -11.94
CA ASN A 219 -11.69 19.68 -12.79
C ASN A 219 -11.68 18.31 -12.09
N LEU A 220 -12.86 17.83 -11.69
CA LEU A 220 -13.01 16.59 -10.92
C LEU A 220 -13.72 15.51 -11.72
N ARG A 221 -13.27 14.28 -11.51
CA ARG A 221 -14.02 13.07 -11.81
C ARG A 221 -14.19 12.27 -10.55
N ILE A 222 -15.45 11.99 -10.21
CA ILE A 222 -15.83 11.36 -8.96
C ILE A 222 -16.65 10.13 -9.31
N GLY A 223 -16.17 8.96 -8.87
CA GLY A 223 -16.88 7.71 -9.00
C GLY A 223 -18.17 7.67 -8.17
N PRO A 224 -19.01 6.64 -8.36
CA PRO A 224 -20.26 6.49 -7.63
C PRO A 224 -20.07 6.32 -6.12
N SER A 225 -21.08 6.75 -5.36
CA SER A 225 -21.17 6.58 -3.89
C SER A 225 -20.00 7.20 -3.11
N ALA A 226 -19.33 8.21 -3.67
CA ALA A 226 -18.34 8.97 -2.92
C ALA A 226 -19.03 9.88 -1.90
N ARG A 227 -18.34 10.20 -0.81
CA ARG A 227 -18.79 11.18 0.19
C ARG A 227 -17.74 12.26 0.33
N ILE A 228 -18.13 13.50 0.03
CA ILE A 228 -17.26 14.67 0.12
C ILE A 228 -17.94 15.73 0.97
N GLU A 229 -17.40 16.01 2.15
CA GLU A 229 -18.04 16.88 3.12
C GLU A 229 -17.04 17.89 3.71
N GLY A 230 -17.37 19.18 3.71
CA GLY A 230 -16.56 20.19 4.39
C GLY A 230 -15.17 20.44 3.78
N SER A 231 -14.89 19.95 2.57
CA SER A 231 -13.59 20.15 1.92
C SER A 231 -13.39 21.59 1.48
N SER A 232 -12.20 22.13 1.74
CA SER A 232 -11.84 23.51 1.39
C SER A 232 -11.63 23.69 -0.11
N ARG A 233 -10.80 22.81 -0.71
CA ARG A 233 -10.45 22.89 -2.13
C ARG A 233 -10.05 21.52 -2.68
N LEU A 234 -10.74 21.09 -3.74
CA LEU A 234 -10.39 19.91 -4.52
C LEU A 234 -10.18 20.34 -5.96
N GLN A 235 -9.01 20.06 -6.54
CA GLN A 235 -8.68 20.52 -7.88
C GLN A 235 -7.94 19.48 -8.71
N ASN A 236 -8.39 19.23 -9.93
CA ASN A 236 -7.70 18.36 -10.89
C ASN A 236 -7.48 16.95 -10.30
N LEU A 237 -8.58 16.26 -9.99
CA LEU A 237 -8.56 14.96 -9.32
C LEU A 237 -9.43 13.91 -10.00
N SER A 238 -8.93 12.67 -9.98
CA SER A 238 -9.70 11.46 -10.21
C SER A 238 -9.95 10.80 -8.85
N ILE A 239 -11.21 10.80 -8.41
CA ILE A 239 -11.67 10.26 -7.13
C ILE A 239 -12.45 9.00 -7.41
N ASN A 240 -11.77 7.85 -7.38
CA ASN A 240 -12.39 6.55 -7.63
C ASN A 240 -13.17 6.10 -6.40
N SER A 241 -14.39 5.66 -6.61
CA SER A 241 -15.31 5.25 -5.55
C SER A 241 -16.32 4.27 -6.12
N SER A 242 -16.77 3.34 -5.28
CA SER A 242 -17.83 2.39 -5.62
C SER A 242 -18.73 2.14 -4.40
N PRO A 243 -19.94 1.59 -4.59
CA PRO A 243 -20.79 1.21 -3.46
C PRO A 243 -20.12 0.22 -2.49
N GLN A 244 -19.21 -0.63 -2.98
CA GLN A 244 -18.51 -1.64 -2.18
C GLN A 244 -17.28 -1.06 -1.46
N ALA A 245 -16.63 -0.06 -2.06
CA ALA A 245 -15.45 0.60 -1.53
C ALA A 245 -15.58 2.13 -1.71
N PRO A 246 -16.46 2.77 -0.92
CA PRO A 246 -16.71 4.20 -1.05
C PRO A 246 -15.50 5.00 -0.60
N THR A 247 -15.14 6.02 -1.39
CA THR A 247 -14.10 6.98 -1.03
C THR A 247 -14.71 8.16 -0.28
N ILE A 248 -14.07 8.54 0.82
CA ILE A 248 -14.58 9.54 1.76
C ILE A 248 -13.53 10.65 1.92
N ILE A 249 -13.94 11.89 1.66
CA ILE A 249 -13.14 13.10 1.84
C ILE A 249 -13.91 14.04 2.76
N GLU A 250 -13.33 14.38 3.90
CA GLU A 250 -14.01 15.14 4.95
C GLU A 250 -13.30 16.50 5.17
N GLU A 251 -13.45 17.06 6.36
CA GLU A 251 -13.39 18.49 6.59
C GLU A 251 -11.99 19.08 6.37
N ALA A 252 -11.99 20.32 5.87
CA ALA A 252 -10.83 21.18 5.68
C ALA A 252 -9.73 20.63 4.75
N CYS A 253 -9.98 19.52 4.04
CA CYS A 253 -9.00 18.95 3.13
C CYS A 253 -8.72 19.84 1.91
N THR A 254 -7.45 19.86 1.49
CA THR A 254 -6.98 20.59 0.29
C THR A 254 -6.16 19.66 -0.60
N LEU A 255 -6.73 19.23 -1.72
CA LEU A 255 -6.13 18.23 -2.61
C LEU A 255 -5.99 18.78 -4.03
N SER A 256 -4.82 18.62 -4.64
CA SER A 256 -4.63 18.96 -6.05
C SER A 256 -3.77 17.98 -6.85
N ASP A 257 -4.09 17.85 -8.14
CA ASP A 257 -3.28 17.15 -9.14
C ASP A 257 -2.98 15.70 -8.74
N GLY A 258 -4.02 14.86 -8.65
CA GLY A 258 -3.82 13.52 -8.11
C GLY A 258 -4.93 12.52 -8.40
N ILE A 259 -4.62 11.28 -8.08
CA ILE A 259 -5.51 10.13 -8.27
C ILE A 259 -5.72 9.46 -6.92
N ILE A 260 -7.00 9.22 -6.59
CA ILE A 260 -7.42 8.58 -5.35
C ILE A 260 -8.13 7.28 -5.73
N SER A 261 -7.55 6.13 -5.39
CA SER A 261 -8.17 4.82 -5.59
C SER A 261 -9.34 4.57 -4.64
N HIS A 262 -10.05 3.47 -4.87
CA HIS A 262 -11.23 3.06 -4.10
C HIS A 262 -10.98 2.93 -2.59
N GLY A 263 -12.03 3.18 -1.79
CA GLY A 263 -12.03 2.95 -0.36
C GLY A 263 -11.13 3.88 0.46
N CYS A 264 -10.59 4.94 -0.14
CA CYS A 264 -9.68 5.86 0.55
C CYS A 264 -10.44 6.76 1.54
N ARG A 265 -9.73 7.20 2.58
CA ARG A 265 -10.24 8.15 3.59
C ARG A 265 -9.28 9.32 3.73
N ILE A 266 -9.75 10.54 3.47
CA ILE A 266 -8.95 11.76 3.61
C ILE A 266 -9.72 12.74 4.48
N ASN A 267 -9.20 13.12 5.65
CA ASN A 267 -9.96 13.98 6.57
C ASN A 267 -9.06 14.88 7.44
N SER A 268 -9.71 15.63 8.34
CA SER A 268 -9.05 16.38 9.41
C SER A 268 -7.98 17.34 8.88
N GLY A 269 -8.28 18.06 7.80
CA GLY A 269 -7.36 19.06 7.22
C GLY A 269 -6.16 18.48 6.48
N ALA A 270 -6.17 17.19 6.13
CA ALA A 270 -5.11 16.61 5.30
C ALA A 270 -4.97 17.33 3.95
N SER A 271 -3.73 17.46 3.48
CA SER A 271 -3.41 18.08 2.20
C SER A 271 -2.54 17.19 1.32
N ALA A 272 -2.77 17.25 0.02
CA ALA A 272 -1.96 16.49 -0.93
C ALA A 272 -1.82 17.21 -2.28
N GLN A 273 -0.65 17.10 -2.90
CA GLN A 273 -0.35 17.70 -4.20
C GLN A 273 0.52 16.76 -5.05
N ARG A 274 0.17 16.53 -6.33
CA ARG A 274 0.92 15.64 -7.24
C ARG A 274 1.09 14.25 -6.64
N PHE A 275 0.01 13.49 -6.55
CA PHE A 275 -0.01 12.26 -5.78
C PHE A 275 -0.87 11.14 -6.39
N VAL A 276 -0.57 9.91 -5.99
CA VAL A 276 -1.43 8.74 -6.17
C VAL A 276 -1.66 8.07 -4.82
N LEU A 277 -2.92 7.88 -4.44
CA LEU A 277 -3.30 7.03 -3.30
C LEU A 277 -3.82 5.69 -3.80
N GLY A 278 -3.16 4.61 -3.39
CA GLY A 278 -3.62 3.25 -3.59
C GLY A 278 -4.83 2.92 -2.72
N GLU A 279 -5.53 1.84 -3.07
CA GLU A 279 -6.78 1.44 -2.43
C GLU A 279 -6.71 1.38 -0.90
N HIS A 280 -7.79 1.82 -0.25
CA HIS A 280 -7.94 1.83 1.21
C HIS A 280 -6.85 2.60 1.97
N SER A 281 -6.18 3.55 1.32
CA SER A 281 -5.23 4.43 1.99
C SER A 281 -5.92 5.52 2.81
N THR A 282 -5.24 5.99 3.85
CA THR A 282 -5.76 7.03 4.76
C THR A 282 -4.77 8.19 4.90
N LEU A 283 -5.27 9.43 4.74
CA LEU A 283 -4.59 10.66 5.12
C LEU A 283 -5.45 11.39 6.16
N GLU A 284 -4.93 11.62 7.35
CA GLU A 284 -5.70 12.24 8.45
C GLU A 284 -4.83 13.18 9.29
N LEU A 285 -5.47 13.89 10.22
CA LEU A 285 -4.93 14.85 11.20
C LEU A 285 -3.82 15.79 10.66
N GLY A 286 -4.09 16.42 9.52
CA GLY A 286 -3.19 17.40 8.91
C GLY A 286 -1.96 16.80 8.21
N ALA A 287 -2.02 15.52 7.82
CA ALA A 287 -0.99 14.91 6.98
C ALA A 287 -0.78 15.69 5.67
N CYS A 288 0.48 15.81 5.24
CA CYS A 288 0.87 16.45 3.99
C CYS A 288 1.55 15.43 3.07
N LEU A 289 1.03 15.24 1.86
CA LEU A 289 1.60 14.33 0.86
C LEU A 289 1.93 15.07 -0.43
N THR A 290 3.18 15.10 -0.85
CA THR A 290 3.61 15.82 -2.07
C THR A 290 4.48 14.97 -2.98
N ASP A 291 4.27 14.99 -4.29
CA ASP A 291 5.10 14.28 -5.28
C ASP A 291 5.30 12.79 -4.94
N SER A 292 4.24 12.11 -4.49
CA SER A 292 4.38 10.80 -3.84
C SER A 292 3.29 9.81 -4.23
N VAL A 293 3.66 8.53 -4.24
CA VAL A 293 2.75 7.40 -4.39
C VAL A 293 2.64 6.70 -3.03
N LEU A 294 1.44 6.71 -2.46
CA LEU A 294 1.10 5.99 -1.23
C LEU A 294 0.33 4.73 -1.60
N GLY A 295 1.00 3.57 -1.58
CA GLY A 295 0.39 2.31 -1.94
C GLY A 295 -0.66 1.80 -0.94
N PRO A 296 -1.38 0.72 -1.28
CA PRO A 296 -2.62 0.35 -0.62
C PRO A 296 -2.50 0.05 0.87
N ASN A 297 -3.62 0.21 1.58
CA ASN A 297 -3.78 -0.02 3.01
C ASN A 297 -2.79 0.77 3.88
N SER A 298 -2.22 1.84 3.34
CA SER A 298 -1.27 2.70 4.06
C SER A 298 -1.99 3.83 4.79
N ARG A 299 -1.41 4.29 5.89
CA ARG A 299 -1.97 5.36 6.70
C ARG A 299 -0.90 6.36 7.10
N ILE A 300 -1.15 7.63 6.80
CA ILE A 300 -0.41 8.77 7.31
C ILE A 300 -1.39 9.58 8.15
N SER A 301 -1.26 9.48 9.48
CA SER A 301 -2.13 10.19 10.39
C SER A 301 -1.64 11.58 10.76
N CYS A 302 -0.40 11.91 10.43
CA CYS A 302 0.20 13.23 10.57
C CYS A 302 1.64 13.22 10.05
N GLY A 303 2.22 14.40 9.88
CA GLY A 303 3.57 14.57 9.34
C GLY A 303 3.56 14.78 7.83
N GLU A 304 4.75 14.85 7.26
CA GLU A 304 4.95 15.21 5.86
C GLU A 304 5.70 14.11 5.12
N VAL A 305 5.16 13.71 3.96
CA VAL A 305 5.76 12.75 3.04
C VAL A 305 5.94 13.43 1.68
N ARG A 306 7.18 13.43 1.18
CA ARG A 306 7.56 14.13 -0.04
C ARG A 306 8.41 13.25 -0.95
N CYS A 307 8.22 13.37 -2.26
CA CYS A 307 9.06 12.71 -3.26
C CYS A 307 9.29 11.21 -3.00
N SER A 308 8.24 10.49 -2.57
CA SER A 308 8.39 9.13 -2.03
C SER A 308 7.49 8.11 -2.73
N LEU A 309 7.98 6.88 -2.81
CA LEU A 309 7.26 5.72 -3.31
C LEU A 309 7.12 4.67 -2.20
N LEU A 310 5.90 4.48 -1.72
CA LEU A 310 5.57 3.61 -0.59
C LEU A 310 4.72 2.44 -1.10
N PHE A 311 5.17 1.20 -0.95
CA PHE A 311 4.53 0.08 -1.65
C PHE A 311 3.18 -0.36 -1.06
N TYR A 312 3.09 -0.68 0.22
CA TYR A 312 1.84 -1.09 0.86
C TYR A 312 1.98 -1.03 2.37
N THR A 313 0.87 -0.82 3.08
CA THR A 313 0.80 -0.90 4.56
C THR A 313 1.85 -0.05 5.27
N HIS A 314 2.21 1.09 4.69
CA HIS A 314 3.04 2.08 5.35
C HIS A 314 2.25 2.73 6.48
N SER A 315 2.86 2.88 7.65
CA SER A 315 2.23 3.46 8.83
C SER A 315 3.05 4.61 9.37
N GLN A 316 2.46 5.80 9.40
CA GLN A 316 3.01 7.00 10.04
C GLN A 316 1.95 7.61 10.97
N PRO A 317 1.77 7.06 12.18
CA PRO A 317 0.62 7.37 13.03
C PRO A 317 0.81 8.59 13.96
N HIS A 318 2.02 9.18 14.02
CA HIS A 318 2.37 10.20 15.01
C HIS A 318 2.86 11.51 14.40
N LYS A 319 2.63 12.61 15.12
CA LYS A 319 2.98 13.96 14.66
C LYS A 319 4.51 14.13 14.59
N SER A 320 4.94 15.12 13.80
CA SER A 320 6.33 15.57 13.70
C SER A 320 7.31 14.59 13.02
N SER A 321 6.82 13.61 12.28
CA SER A 321 7.65 12.79 11.38
C SER A 321 7.73 13.40 9.98
N PHE A 322 8.88 13.22 9.34
CA PHE A 322 9.19 13.70 7.99
C PHE A 322 9.86 12.58 7.19
N LEU A 323 9.34 12.30 6.00
CA LEU A 323 9.90 11.34 5.06
C LEU A 323 10.02 11.98 3.67
N CYS A 324 11.23 12.16 3.19
CA CYS A 324 11.51 12.69 1.86
C CYS A 324 12.40 11.73 1.06
N ALA A 325 12.26 11.73 -0.26
CA ALA A 325 13.17 11.06 -1.20
C ALA A 325 13.42 9.58 -0.87
N ALA A 326 12.34 8.81 -0.69
CA ALA A 326 12.44 7.43 -0.24
C ALA A 326 11.63 6.46 -1.10
N VAL A 327 12.18 5.24 -1.25
CA VAL A 327 11.46 4.05 -1.69
C VAL A 327 11.38 3.09 -0.51
N ILE A 328 10.17 2.88 0.02
CA ILE A 328 9.93 1.98 1.15
C ILE A 328 9.03 0.83 0.69
N LYS A 329 9.57 -0.39 0.70
CA LYS A 329 8.97 -1.54 0.02
C LYS A 329 7.92 -2.31 0.83
N GLY A 330 7.28 -1.63 1.77
CA GLY A 330 6.08 -2.09 2.47
C GLY A 330 6.30 -2.51 3.92
N MET A 331 5.22 -2.87 4.61
CA MET A 331 5.21 -3.28 6.04
C MET A 331 6.02 -2.33 6.95
N SER A 332 5.97 -1.03 6.68
CA SER A 332 6.87 -0.07 7.34
C SER A 332 6.15 0.72 8.42
N ASN A 333 6.92 1.12 9.43
CA ASN A 333 6.41 1.90 10.55
C ASN A 333 7.38 3.03 10.90
N LEU A 334 6.95 4.27 10.65
CA LEU A 334 7.69 5.46 11.04
C LEU A 334 7.19 5.97 12.38
N ALA A 335 8.05 5.88 13.39
CA ALA A 335 7.73 6.35 14.73
C ALA A 335 7.71 7.90 14.81
N ALA A 336 7.21 8.41 15.93
CA ALA A 336 7.18 9.85 16.20
C ALA A 336 8.56 10.49 16.13
N ALA A 337 8.62 11.72 15.61
CA ALA A 337 9.85 12.51 15.46
C ALA A 337 10.96 11.85 14.60
N ALA A 338 10.63 10.84 13.79
CA ALA A 338 11.55 10.34 12.78
C ALA A 338 11.73 11.42 11.69
N ALA A 339 12.96 11.91 11.52
CA ALA A 339 13.31 13.01 10.61
C ALA A 339 14.22 12.48 9.48
N ILE A 340 13.61 12.11 8.37
CA ILE A 340 14.27 11.47 7.24
C ILE A 340 14.20 12.44 6.04
N GLY A 341 15.07 13.44 6.03
CA GLY A 341 15.13 14.48 5.00
C GLY A 341 16.33 14.35 4.06
N SER A 342 16.17 14.75 2.79
CA SER A 342 17.17 14.45 1.75
C SER A 342 18.24 15.53 1.53
N ASN A 343 17.91 16.82 1.54
CA ASN A 343 18.75 17.84 0.91
C ASN A 343 19.18 19.03 1.78
N HIS A 344 18.94 19.02 3.09
CA HIS A 344 19.43 20.08 4.00
C HIS A 344 20.92 19.93 4.37
N ASN A 345 21.74 19.38 3.46
CA ASN A 345 23.18 19.16 3.64
C ASN A 345 24.05 19.97 2.65
N SER A 346 23.49 21.02 2.02
CA SER A 346 24.13 21.89 1.00
C SER A 346 24.51 21.24 -0.33
N ARG A 347 24.15 19.97 -0.55
CA ARG A 347 24.36 19.26 -1.84
C ARG A 347 23.08 19.26 -2.68
N VAL A 348 23.20 18.84 -3.94
CA VAL A 348 22.04 18.64 -4.82
C VAL A 348 21.10 17.61 -4.19
N GLY A 349 19.78 17.81 -4.31
CA GLY A 349 18.76 16.88 -3.82
C GLY A 349 18.58 15.65 -4.70
N ASP A 350 19.67 14.92 -4.95
CA ASP A 350 19.71 13.67 -5.72
C ASP A 350 19.83 12.43 -4.84
N GLY A 351 19.93 12.61 -3.51
CA GLY A 351 20.04 11.53 -2.56
C GLY A 351 18.73 10.76 -2.37
N GLU A 352 18.83 9.46 -2.11
CA GLU A 352 17.69 8.53 -1.98
C GLU A 352 17.86 7.60 -0.77
N ILE A 353 16.75 7.28 -0.11
CA ILE A 353 16.67 6.14 0.81
C ILE A 353 15.93 5.00 0.14
N SER A 354 16.50 3.80 0.19
CA SER A 354 15.83 2.57 -0.23
C SER A 354 15.78 1.59 0.92
N ALA A 355 14.58 1.27 1.39
CA ALA A 355 14.39 0.29 2.44
C ALA A 355 13.46 -0.84 2.00
N GLU A 356 13.89 -2.06 2.27
CA GLU A 356 13.08 -3.26 2.08
C GLU A 356 11.90 -3.31 3.07
N ARG A 357 11.04 -4.32 2.93
CA ARG A 357 9.85 -4.45 3.78
C ARG A 357 10.20 -4.60 5.26
N GLY A 358 9.36 -4.08 6.15
CA GLY A 358 9.61 -4.14 7.60
C GLY A 358 10.51 -3.02 8.13
N PHE A 359 10.78 -1.98 7.33
CA PHE A 359 11.60 -0.85 7.76
C PHE A 359 10.96 -0.09 8.92
N TRP A 360 11.71 0.03 10.03
CA TRP A 360 11.21 0.63 11.26
C TRP A 360 12.26 1.60 11.86
N PRO A 361 12.25 2.88 11.47
CA PRO A 361 12.93 3.92 12.23
C PRO A 361 12.18 4.20 13.54
N GLY A 362 12.85 3.93 14.66
CA GLY A 362 12.33 4.16 16.01
C GLY A 362 12.16 5.66 16.34
N LEU A 363 11.70 5.93 17.57
CA LEU A 363 11.41 7.28 18.02
C LEU A 363 12.63 8.21 17.87
N GLY A 364 12.44 9.37 17.24
CA GLY A 364 13.50 10.39 17.12
C GLY A 364 14.71 9.97 16.29
N VAL A 365 14.55 9.04 15.35
CA VAL A 365 15.61 8.66 14.40
C VAL A 365 15.80 9.74 13.35
N SER A 366 17.05 10.11 13.04
CA SER A 366 17.38 10.92 11.86
C SER A 366 18.40 10.22 10.98
N LEU A 367 18.17 10.21 9.66
CA LEU A 367 18.99 9.50 8.68
C LEU A 367 19.49 10.44 7.59
N VAL A 368 20.65 10.12 7.03
CA VAL A 368 21.26 10.85 5.91
C VAL A 368 21.10 10.06 4.61
N HIS A 369 20.86 10.79 3.51
CA HIS A 369 20.83 10.24 2.15
C HIS A 369 22.25 10.25 1.54
N ASN A 370 22.68 9.28 0.74
CA ASN A 370 22.03 8.03 0.34
C ASN A 370 22.11 6.96 1.42
N SER A 371 21.04 6.20 1.66
CA SER A 371 21.12 5.02 2.54
C SER A 371 20.26 3.85 2.07
N ARG A 372 20.71 2.62 2.34
CA ARG A 372 19.95 1.39 2.04
C ARG A 372 19.84 0.45 3.23
N PHE A 373 18.67 -0.18 3.36
CA PHE A 373 18.36 -1.06 4.49
C PHE A 373 17.69 -2.36 4.04
N ALA A 374 18.23 -3.50 4.50
CA ALA A 374 17.65 -4.81 4.32
C ALA A 374 16.33 -4.98 5.10
N ALA A 375 15.63 -6.08 4.82
CA ALA A 375 14.29 -6.31 5.33
C ALA A 375 14.28 -6.39 6.86
N PHE A 376 13.24 -5.85 7.48
CA PHE A 376 13.05 -5.83 8.93
C PHE A 376 14.19 -5.17 9.70
N THR A 377 14.77 -4.10 9.15
CA THR A 377 15.72 -3.25 9.88
C THR A 377 14.97 -2.34 10.86
N LEU A 378 15.21 -2.55 12.16
CA LEU A 378 14.80 -1.67 13.24
C LEU A 378 15.94 -0.73 13.59
N ILE A 379 15.68 0.57 13.64
CA ILE A 379 16.69 1.58 13.99
C ILE A 379 16.35 2.16 15.37
N ALA A 380 17.27 2.04 16.30
CA ALA A 380 17.14 2.61 17.64
C ALA A 380 17.16 4.14 17.59
N LYS A 381 16.58 4.78 18.61
CA LYS A 381 16.61 6.24 18.76
C LYS A 381 18.03 6.80 18.62
N GLY A 382 18.19 7.81 17.77
CA GLY A 382 19.46 8.52 17.61
C GLY A 382 19.62 9.21 16.28
N ALA A 383 20.66 10.04 16.18
CA ALA A 383 21.09 10.62 14.93
C ALA A 383 22.12 9.72 14.25
N TYR A 384 21.92 9.45 12.96
CA TYR A 384 22.84 8.70 12.12
C TYR A 384 23.39 9.66 11.05
N PRO A 385 24.54 10.31 11.33
CA PRO A 385 25.01 11.47 10.56
C PRO A 385 25.69 11.09 9.24
N ALA A 386 25.84 9.81 8.95
CA ALA A 386 26.51 9.31 7.76
C ALA A 386 25.58 8.41 6.94
N GLN A 387 25.94 8.25 5.66
CA GLN A 387 25.28 7.33 4.73
C GLN A 387 25.44 5.89 5.21
N LEU A 388 24.36 5.12 5.17
CA LEU A 388 24.31 3.76 5.69
C LEU A 388 23.99 2.76 4.60
N ASP A 389 24.72 1.65 4.63
CA ASP A 389 24.50 0.50 3.77
C ASP A 389 24.39 -0.74 4.67
N ILE A 390 23.16 -1.15 4.99
CA ILE A 390 22.89 -2.23 5.92
C ILE A 390 22.30 -3.43 5.15
N PRO A 391 23.12 -4.42 4.73
CA PRO A 391 22.67 -5.60 3.97
C PRO A 391 22.15 -6.74 4.86
N LEU A 392 22.28 -6.63 6.18
CA LEU A 392 21.91 -7.67 7.13
C LEU A 392 20.41 -7.55 7.50
N PRO A 393 19.56 -8.55 7.20
CA PRO A 393 18.13 -8.48 7.48
C PRO A 393 17.83 -8.69 8.98
N PHE A 394 16.60 -8.44 9.38
CA PHE A 394 16.11 -8.64 10.75
C PHE A 394 17.02 -8.00 11.82
N CYS A 395 17.64 -6.86 11.48
CA CYS A 395 18.67 -6.27 12.30
C CYS A 395 18.15 -5.17 13.21
N LEU A 396 18.84 -4.97 14.34
CA LEU A 396 18.77 -3.73 15.11
C LEU A 396 20.01 -2.90 14.82
N LEU A 397 19.80 -1.67 14.36
CA LEU A 397 20.83 -0.66 14.17
C LEU A 397 20.82 0.31 15.35
N SER A 398 21.96 0.56 15.98
CA SER A 398 22.08 1.48 17.11
C SER A 398 23.43 2.19 17.12
N ASN A 399 23.50 3.31 17.84
CA ASN A 399 24.78 3.93 18.18
C ASN A 399 25.24 3.40 19.56
N SER A 400 26.55 3.40 19.80
CA SER A 400 27.06 3.32 21.18
C SER A 400 26.53 4.50 22.02
N PRO A 401 26.51 4.39 23.36
CA PRO A 401 26.05 5.47 24.24
C PRO A 401 26.78 6.80 24.03
N ASP A 402 28.06 6.77 23.63
CA ASP A 402 28.88 7.95 23.34
C ASP A 402 28.80 8.40 21.86
N GLY A 403 28.04 7.69 21.02
CA GLY A 403 27.87 7.99 19.59
C GLY A 403 29.07 7.63 18.70
N LYS A 404 30.17 7.14 19.29
CA LYS A 404 31.45 6.92 18.58
C LYS A 404 31.52 5.63 17.78
N GLU A 405 30.50 4.80 17.83
CA GLU A 405 30.50 3.49 17.17
C GLU A 405 29.10 3.16 16.63
N LEU A 406 29.07 2.59 15.43
CA LEU A 406 27.86 1.98 14.89
C LEU A 406 27.76 0.53 15.35
N ARG A 407 26.62 0.16 15.91
CA ARG A 407 26.32 -1.21 16.36
C ARG A 407 25.23 -1.80 15.48
N VAL A 408 25.56 -2.90 14.82
CA VAL A 408 24.65 -3.66 13.96
C VAL A 408 24.43 -5.02 14.59
N MET A 409 23.18 -5.34 14.89
CA MET A 409 22.80 -6.61 15.49
C MET A 409 21.92 -7.40 14.52
N PRO A 410 22.50 -8.24 13.63
CA PRO A 410 21.71 -9.11 12.76
C PRO A 410 20.87 -10.11 13.55
N GLY A 411 19.72 -10.52 13.00
CA GLY A 411 18.84 -11.51 13.65
C GLY A 411 18.23 -11.06 14.99
N TYR A 412 18.23 -9.75 15.29
CA TYR A 412 17.69 -9.18 16.52
C TYR A 412 16.26 -9.65 16.82
N TRP A 413 15.39 -9.65 15.81
CA TRP A 413 13.98 -10.01 15.99
C TRP A 413 13.81 -11.43 16.53
N PHE A 414 14.60 -12.39 16.04
CA PHE A 414 14.52 -13.79 16.45
C PHE A 414 14.92 -13.99 17.91
N GLN A 415 15.86 -13.18 18.40
CA GLN A 415 16.37 -13.29 19.75
C GLN A 415 15.52 -12.50 20.77
N TYR A 416 14.97 -11.35 20.39
CA TYR A 416 14.40 -10.41 21.35
C TYR A 416 12.91 -10.09 21.16
N ASN A 417 12.37 -10.21 19.95
CA ASN A 417 11.04 -9.67 19.63
C ASN A 417 10.28 -10.47 18.54
N LEU A 418 10.20 -11.79 18.67
CA LEU A 418 9.41 -12.62 17.76
C LEU A 418 7.91 -12.27 17.77
N TYR A 419 7.39 -11.84 18.93
CA TYR A 419 6.00 -11.37 19.04
C TYR A 419 5.74 -10.16 18.14
N GLY A 420 6.62 -9.15 18.15
CA GLY A 420 6.48 -7.97 17.28
C GLY A 420 6.48 -8.35 15.81
N LEU A 421 7.40 -9.23 15.40
CA LEU A 421 7.50 -9.69 14.01
C LEU A 421 6.23 -10.44 13.55
N ALA A 422 5.72 -11.36 14.37
CA ALA A 422 4.50 -12.11 14.07
C ALA A 422 3.26 -11.20 14.06
N ARG A 423 3.18 -10.27 15.03
CA ARG A 423 2.08 -9.30 15.13
C ARG A 423 2.02 -8.41 13.90
N ASP A 424 3.16 -7.92 13.43
CA ASP A 424 3.20 -7.03 12.28
C ASP A 424 2.72 -7.75 11.01
N CYS A 425 3.05 -9.03 10.83
CA CYS A 425 2.51 -9.83 9.72
C CYS A 425 1.00 -10.02 9.80
N ALA A 426 0.49 -10.45 10.96
CA ALA A 426 -0.94 -10.66 11.18
C ALA A 426 -1.74 -9.36 11.01
N LYS A 427 -1.24 -8.25 11.58
CA LYS A 427 -1.85 -6.93 11.49
C LYS A 427 -1.85 -6.38 10.08
N THR A 428 -0.77 -6.61 9.32
CA THR A 428 -0.65 -6.18 7.93
C THR A 428 -1.67 -6.94 7.06
N ALA A 429 -1.76 -8.27 7.21
CA ALA A 429 -2.73 -9.08 6.49
C ALA A 429 -4.18 -8.70 6.83
N ALA A 430 -4.49 -8.48 8.11
CA ALA A 430 -5.83 -8.10 8.58
C ALA A 430 -6.27 -6.69 8.12
N ARG A 431 -5.33 -5.84 7.71
CA ARG A 431 -5.61 -4.49 7.19
C ARG A 431 -5.90 -4.46 5.70
N ASP A 432 -5.62 -5.53 4.97
CA ASP A 432 -5.89 -5.56 3.53
C ASP A 432 -7.38 -5.65 3.27
N ALA A 433 -7.99 -4.51 2.96
CA ALA A 433 -9.41 -4.39 2.69
C ALA A 433 -9.73 -4.39 1.18
N ARG A 434 -8.71 -4.50 0.33
CA ARG A 434 -8.87 -4.43 -1.13
C ARG A 434 -9.77 -5.54 -1.66
N THR A 435 -10.53 -5.24 -2.71
CA THR A 435 -11.44 -6.18 -3.37
C THR A 435 -11.03 -6.40 -4.83
N GLY A 436 -10.83 -7.65 -5.26
CA GLY A 436 -10.60 -7.98 -6.67
C GLY A 436 -9.19 -7.69 -7.21
N THR A 437 -8.16 -7.81 -6.37
CA THR A 437 -6.81 -7.32 -6.64
C THR A 437 -6.08 -8.07 -7.76
N HIS A 438 -5.51 -7.34 -8.71
CA HIS A 438 -4.65 -7.87 -9.78
C HIS A 438 -3.21 -8.20 -9.32
N GLN A 439 -2.80 -7.72 -8.14
CA GLN A 439 -1.46 -7.96 -7.58
C GLN A 439 -1.53 -8.37 -6.10
N PRO A 440 -1.02 -9.56 -5.71
CA PRO A 440 -0.96 -9.98 -4.32
C PRO A 440 0.14 -9.22 -3.56
N LEU A 441 -0.03 -9.09 -2.25
CA LEU A 441 0.98 -8.50 -1.36
C LEU A 441 1.56 -9.60 -0.46
N GLU A 442 2.87 -9.57 -0.23
CA GLU A 442 3.56 -10.50 0.67
C GLU A 442 3.51 -9.99 2.13
N TYR A 443 2.84 -10.73 3.01
CA TYR A 443 2.71 -10.35 4.42
C TYR A 443 3.64 -11.11 5.34
N HIS A 444 4.16 -12.25 4.90
CA HIS A 444 4.90 -13.14 5.78
C HIS A 444 6.35 -12.67 5.91
N TRP A 445 6.84 -12.52 7.13
CA TRP A 445 8.23 -12.09 7.37
C TRP A 445 9.26 -13.06 6.77
N LEU A 446 8.96 -14.36 6.74
CA LEU A 446 9.81 -15.38 6.12
C LEU A 446 9.29 -15.74 4.71
N ALA A 447 9.83 -15.07 3.70
CA ALA A 447 9.44 -15.20 2.28
C ALA A 447 10.70 -15.24 1.37
N PRO A 448 10.57 -15.52 0.06
CA PRO A 448 11.70 -15.68 -0.85
C PRO A 448 12.77 -14.59 -0.80
N ASP A 449 12.37 -13.33 -0.70
CA ASP A 449 13.29 -12.17 -0.63
C ASP A 449 14.14 -12.18 0.65
N THR A 450 13.51 -12.42 1.80
CA THR A 450 14.21 -12.53 3.09
C THR A 450 15.04 -13.79 3.20
N ALA A 451 14.63 -14.90 2.57
CA ALA A 451 15.44 -16.10 2.49
C ALA A 451 16.74 -15.83 1.70
N GLU A 452 16.67 -15.11 0.59
CA GLU A 452 17.88 -14.69 -0.12
C GLU A 452 18.74 -13.74 0.69
N GLN A 453 18.15 -12.75 1.36
CA GLN A 453 18.89 -11.82 2.20
C GLN A 453 19.57 -12.53 3.38
N MET A 454 18.93 -13.51 4.01
CA MET A 454 19.54 -14.32 5.07
C MET A 454 20.70 -15.17 4.55
N LEU A 455 20.53 -15.82 3.39
CA LEU A 455 21.60 -16.59 2.76
C LEU A 455 22.79 -15.70 2.38
N HIS A 456 22.53 -14.52 1.83
CA HIS A 456 23.56 -13.53 1.54
C HIS A 456 24.26 -13.04 2.80
N ALA A 457 23.49 -12.76 3.86
CA ALA A 457 24.02 -12.37 5.16
C ALA A 457 24.90 -13.47 5.79
N CYS A 458 24.55 -14.75 5.68
CA CYS A 458 25.42 -15.85 6.12
C CYS A 458 26.80 -15.77 5.46
N LYS A 459 26.83 -15.59 4.14
CA LYS A 459 28.08 -15.53 3.38
C LYS A 459 28.90 -14.27 3.69
N LEU A 460 28.25 -13.14 3.93
CA LEU A 460 28.93 -11.92 4.42
C LEU A 460 29.54 -12.14 5.81
N LEU A 461 28.80 -12.78 6.71
CA LEU A 461 29.30 -13.08 8.05
C LEU A 461 30.48 -14.06 8.00
N GLU A 462 30.42 -15.10 7.17
CA GLU A 462 31.54 -16.03 6.93
C GLU A 462 32.77 -15.33 6.34
N GLN A 463 32.54 -14.41 5.39
CA GLN A 463 33.62 -13.59 4.83
C GLN A 463 34.28 -12.76 5.95
N TRP A 464 33.48 -12.06 6.76
CA TRP A 464 34.01 -11.23 7.85
C TRP A 464 34.61 -12.05 9.00
N GLU A 465 34.13 -13.27 9.24
CA GLU A 465 34.77 -14.23 10.16
C GLU A 465 36.21 -14.50 9.72
N SER A 466 36.40 -14.83 8.44
CA SER A 466 37.71 -15.13 7.86
C SER A 466 38.61 -13.89 7.75
N GLU A 467 38.08 -12.79 7.19
CA GLU A 467 38.84 -11.56 6.91
C GLU A 467 39.34 -10.85 8.17
N TYR A 468 38.59 -10.95 9.28
CA TYR A 468 38.91 -10.30 10.55
C TYR A 468 39.23 -11.30 11.67
N GLU A 469 39.57 -12.54 11.32
CA GLU A 469 40.04 -13.59 12.23
C GLU A 469 39.14 -13.78 13.47
N ALA A 470 37.82 -13.72 13.27
CA ALA A 470 36.86 -13.87 14.36
C ALA A 470 36.73 -15.35 14.79
N PRO A 471 36.40 -15.64 16.06
CA PRO A 471 36.04 -16.98 16.50
C PRO A 471 34.92 -17.59 15.64
N SER A 472 34.91 -18.90 15.48
CA SER A 472 34.00 -19.53 14.51
C SER A 472 32.53 -19.25 14.77
N LEU A 473 31.81 -18.78 13.74
CA LEU A 473 30.38 -18.47 13.84
C LEU A 473 29.52 -19.72 14.06
N ALA A 474 30.03 -20.91 13.71
CA ALA A 474 29.34 -22.18 13.92
C ALA A 474 29.28 -22.59 15.40
N THR A 475 30.29 -22.23 16.20
CA THR A 475 30.47 -22.73 17.58
C THR A 475 30.49 -21.65 18.64
N ALA A 476 30.91 -20.43 18.30
CA ALA A 476 30.99 -19.29 19.21
C ALA A 476 29.91 -18.24 18.90
N ASN A 477 29.85 -17.17 19.70
CA ASN A 477 29.02 -16.00 19.42
C ASN A 477 29.88 -14.73 19.46
N PRO A 478 30.82 -14.57 18.50
CA PRO A 478 31.73 -13.44 18.51
C PRO A 478 31.01 -12.12 18.23
N THR A 479 31.63 -11.03 18.66
CA THR A 479 31.43 -9.71 18.06
C THR A 479 32.50 -9.53 17.00
N ILE A 480 32.11 -9.14 15.78
CA ILE A 480 33.06 -8.84 14.70
C ILE A 480 33.26 -7.33 14.63
N MET A 481 34.52 -6.90 14.65
CA MET A 481 34.91 -5.51 14.47
C MET A 481 35.16 -5.28 12.98
N LEU A 482 34.34 -4.46 12.34
CA LEU A 482 34.60 -4.05 10.95
C LEU A 482 35.36 -2.71 10.92
N PRO A 483 36.26 -2.52 9.94
CA PRO A 483 36.89 -1.23 9.73
C PRO A 483 35.85 -0.16 9.34
N PRO A 484 36.15 1.13 9.56
CA PRO A 484 35.30 2.22 9.08
C PRO A 484 35.09 2.18 7.56
N GLY A 485 33.96 2.70 7.09
CA GLY A 485 33.65 2.77 5.65
C GLY A 485 32.94 1.54 5.06
N ILE A 486 32.81 0.43 5.80
CA ILE A 486 32.21 -0.81 5.27
C ILE A 486 30.67 -0.75 5.19
N LEU A 487 29.99 -0.40 6.29
CA LEU A 487 28.53 -0.29 6.35
C LEU A 487 28.05 1.15 6.57
N GLU A 488 28.98 2.06 6.82
CA GLU A 488 28.71 3.46 7.06
C GLU A 488 29.84 4.32 6.49
N ALA A 489 29.47 5.39 5.77
CA ALA A 489 30.42 6.36 5.22
C ALA A 489 30.96 7.32 6.30
N SER A 490 31.63 6.78 7.31
CA SER A 490 32.27 7.55 8.39
C SER A 490 33.62 6.92 8.80
N SER A 491 34.36 7.62 9.67
CA SER A 491 35.59 7.13 10.28
C SER A 491 35.37 6.30 11.55
N ARG A 492 34.12 6.10 11.97
CA ARG A 492 33.80 5.44 13.23
C ARG A 492 33.84 3.92 13.08
N PRO A 493 34.30 3.17 14.10
CA PRO A 493 34.28 1.72 14.07
C PRO A 493 32.85 1.16 14.02
N ILE A 494 32.73 -0.04 13.47
CA ILE A 494 31.45 -0.75 13.32
C ILE A 494 31.55 -2.08 14.08
N ARG A 495 30.57 -2.38 14.92
CA ARG A 495 30.44 -3.66 15.64
C ARG A 495 29.27 -4.47 15.12
N ILE A 496 29.57 -5.67 14.64
CA ILE A 496 28.56 -6.70 14.40
C ILE A 496 28.36 -7.49 15.68
N LEU A 497 27.26 -7.24 16.38
CA LEU A 497 26.93 -7.87 17.63
C LEU A 497 26.26 -9.23 17.37
N HIS A 498 26.63 -10.22 18.19
CA HIS A 498 26.00 -11.55 18.21
C HIS A 498 26.04 -12.26 16.83
N ALA A 499 27.17 -12.14 16.14
CA ALA A 499 27.31 -12.63 14.77
C ALA A 499 27.05 -14.15 14.67
N GLY A 500 27.55 -14.94 15.64
CA GLY A 500 27.37 -16.39 15.64
C GLY A 500 25.91 -16.82 15.87
N HIS A 501 25.17 -16.13 16.76
CA HIS A 501 23.74 -16.37 16.91
C HIS A 501 22.95 -16.02 15.64
N ALA A 502 23.26 -14.89 15.02
CA ALA A 502 22.59 -14.50 13.78
C ALA A 502 22.85 -15.53 12.66
N TYR A 503 24.10 -15.91 12.45
CA TYR A 503 24.52 -16.91 11.47
C TYR A 503 23.75 -18.24 11.65
N ARG A 504 23.76 -18.81 12.86
CA ARG A 504 23.07 -20.06 13.15
C ARG A 504 21.55 -19.96 12.99
N ASN A 505 20.95 -18.84 13.43
CA ASN A 505 19.51 -18.63 13.28
C ASN A 505 19.10 -18.44 11.82
N TYR A 506 19.90 -17.75 11.00
CA TYR A 506 19.64 -17.64 9.56
C TYR A 506 19.67 -19.02 8.90
N LEU A 507 20.70 -19.82 9.11
CA LEU A 507 20.77 -21.18 8.57
C LEU A 507 19.59 -22.06 9.01
N ARG A 508 19.25 -22.02 10.30
CA ARG A 508 18.09 -22.71 10.87
C ARG A 508 16.78 -22.29 10.19
N LEU A 509 16.56 -20.99 10.05
CA LEU A 509 15.33 -20.44 9.46
C LEU A 509 15.26 -20.66 7.95
N LEU A 510 16.39 -20.71 7.24
CA LEU A 510 16.45 -21.08 5.82
C LEU A 510 16.01 -22.53 5.61
N ARG A 511 16.51 -23.46 6.44
CA ARG A 511 16.08 -24.86 6.40
C ARG A 511 14.62 -25.01 6.79
N PHE A 512 14.18 -24.34 7.86
CA PHE A 512 12.78 -24.32 8.28
C PHE A 512 11.87 -23.79 7.18
N TYR A 513 12.19 -22.65 6.58
CA TYR A 513 11.46 -22.08 5.44
C TYR A 513 11.33 -23.10 4.31
N ALA A 514 12.43 -23.74 3.92
CA ALA A 514 12.42 -24.68 2.81
C ALA A 514 11.54 -25.90 3.11
N VAL A 515 11.70 -26.51 4.29
CA VAL A 515 10.86 -27.63 4.73
C VAL A 515 9.39 -27.20 4.79
N GLN A 516 9.08 -26.05 5.40
CA GLN A 516 7.72 -25.54 5.49
C GLN A 516 7.07 -25.36 4.12
N VAL A 517 7.79 -24.80 3.15
CA VAL A 517 7.30 -24.66 1.77
C VAL A 517 7.01 -26.03 1.15
N LEU A 518 7.93 -26.98 1.25
CA LEU A 518 7.75 -28.32 0.66
C LEU A 518 6.55 -29.05 1.29
N LEU A 519 6.45 -29.04 2.62
CA LEU A 519 5.35 -29.71 3.33
C LEU A 519 4.00 -29.08 3.01
N THR A 520 3.89 -27.75 3.07
CA THR A 520 2.62 -27.05 2.80
C THR A 520 2.20 -27.08 1.33
N SER A 521 3.14 -27.31 0.41
CA SER A 521 2.87 -27.49 -1.02
C SER A 521 2.56 -28.94 -1.42
N GLY A 522 2.56 -29.88 -0.47
CA GLY A 522 2.36 -31.31 -0.75
C GLY A 522 3.52 -31.97 -1.49
N ALA A 523 4.72 -31.38 -1.40
CA ALA A 523 5.94 -31.79 -2.09
C ALA A 523 6.96 -32.46 -1.14
N ALA A 524 6.45 -33.22 -0.17
CA ALA A 524 7.29 -33.81 0.86
C ALA A 524 8.30 -34.83 0.30
N GLU A 525 7.94 -35.49 -0.80
CA GLU A 525 8.81 -36.40 -1.54
C GLU A 525 10.10 -35.72 -2.00
N ASP A 526 10.08 -34.43 -2.30
CA ASP A 526 11.27 -33.71 -2.76
C ASP A 526 12.34 -33.54 -1.67
N LEU A 527 11.99 -33.72 -0.39
CA LEU A 527 12.99 -33.74 0.68
C LEU A 527 14.03 -34.85 0.45
N THR A 528 13.61 -35.98 -0.13
CA THR A 528 14.49 -37.11 -0.47
C THR A 528 15.42 -36.81 -1.66
N LEU A 529 15.06 -35.83 -2.50
CA LEU A 529 15.82 -35.40 -3.68
C LEU A 529 16.91 -34.37 -3.37
N SER A 530 17.21 -34.14 -2.08
CA SER A 530 18.32 -33.30 -1.59
C SER A 530 19.68 -33.97 -1.85
N GLN A 531 19.95 -34.35 -3.10
CA GLN A 531 21.28 -34.79 -3.53
C GLN A 531 22.24 -33.61 -3.42
N PRO A 532 23.45 -33.80 -2.86
CA PRO A 532 24.44 -32.75 -2.78
C PRO A 532 24.78 -32.25 -4.20
N GLN A 533 24.82 -30.94 -4.41
CA GLN A 533 25.48 -30.42 -5.60
C GLN A 533 26.99 -30.65 -5.47
N PRO A 534 27.72 -30.90 -6.58
CA PRO A 534 29.17 -30.91 -6.54
C PRO A 534 29.67 -29.58 -5.95
N PRO A 535 30.71 -29.60 -5.10
CA PRO A 535 31.23 -28.38 -4.50
C PRO A 535 31.56 -27.38 -5.61
N ALA A 536 30.98 -26.17 -5.51
CA ALA A 536 31.39 -25.07 -6.36
C ALA A 536 32.89 -24.85 -6.13
N SER A 537 33.65 -24.71 -7.22
CA SER A 537 35.10 -24.49 -7.19
C SER A 537 35.50 -23.47 -6.11
N SER A 538 36.54 -23.78 -5.35
CA SER A 538 37.07 -23.01 -4.20
C SER A 538 37.63 -21.62 -4.52
N SER A 539 37.28 -21.03 -5.66
CA SER A 539 37.59 -19.63 -5.94
C SER A 539 36.53 -18.73 -5.29
N PRO A 540 36.91 -17.57 -4.73
CA PRO A 540 35.96 -16.57 -4.25
C PRO A 540 35.21 -16.01 -5.46
N ARG A 541 34.14 -16.69 -5.88
CA ARG A 541 33.20 -16.13 -6.83
C ARG A 541 32.43 -15.00 -6.14
N PRO A 542 32.18 -13.88 -6.83
CA PRO A 542 31.23 -12.88 -6.35
C PRO A 542 29.92 -13.56 -5.99
N LEU A 543 29.35 -13.14 -4.86
CA LEU A 543 28.03 -13.61 -4.42
C LEU A 543 27.03 -13.42 -5.58
N PRO A 544 26.27 -14.45 -5.97
CA PRO A 544 25.27 -14.27 -7.00
C PRO A 544 24.28 -13.19 -6.55
N PRO A 545 23.88 -12.28 -7.45
CA PRO A 545 22.93 -11.23 -7.09
C PRO A 545 21.60 -11.87 -6.65
N PRO A 546 20.82 -11.23 -5.77
CA PRO A 546 19.49 -11.70 -5.39
C PRO A 546 18.63 -11.97 -6.64
N GLU A 547 17.89 -13.08 -6.68
CA GLU A 547 17.04 -13.44 -7.81
C GLU A 547 15.63 -12.87 -7.67
N TRP A 548 15.21 -12.44 -6.48
CA TRP A 548 13.87 -11.88 -6.25
C TRP A 548 13.91 -10.36 -6.10
N ASP A 549 12.93 -9.71 -6.71
CA ASP A 549 12.62 -8.29 -6.48
C ASP A 549 11.20 -8.21 -5.89
N ASN A 550 11.04 -7.39 -4.84
CA ASN A 550 9.74 -6.91 -4.41
C ASN A 550 9.30 -5.77 -5.33
N ILE A 551 8.19 -5.95 -6.04
CA ILE A 551 7.60 -4.96 -6.94
C ILE A 551 6.21 -4.57 -6.43
N GLY A 552 6.08 -3.39 -5.83
CA GLY A 552 4.81 -2.92 -5.27
C GLY A 552 4.20 -3.80 -4.16
N GLY A 553 4.94 -4.74 -3.59
CA GLY A 553 4.51 -5.71 -2.58
C GLY A 553 4.43 -7.15 -3.06
N GLN A 554 4.51 -7.40 -4.37
CA GLN A 554 4.60 -8.75 -4.93
C GLN A 554 6.07 -9.16 -5.10
N LEU A 555 6.41 -10.38 -4.69
CA LEU A 555 7.74 -10.94 -4.94
C LEU A 555 7.77 -11.62 -6.31
N ILE A 556 8.64 -11.13 -7.21
CA ILE A 556 8.82 -11.69 -8.56
C ILE A 556 10.29 -11.97 -8.83
N LYS A 557 10.59 -13.09 -9.50
CA LYS A 557 11.95 -13.40 -9.97
C LYS A 557 12.39 -12.40 -11.03
N LYS A 558 13.65 -11.96 -10.98
CA LYS A 558 14.25 -11.05 -11.97
C LYS A 558 14.13 -11.59 -13.40
N THR A 559 14.31 -12.89 -13.60
CA THR A 559 14.14 -13.53 -14.93
C THR A 559 12.71 -13.39 -15.44
N THR A 560 11.70 -13.58 -14.59
CA THR A 560 10.30 -13.30 -14.92
C THR A 560 10.08 -11.81 -15.20
N LEU A 561 10.71 -10.91 -14.45
CA LEU A 561 10.60 -9.48 -14.73
C LEU A 561 11.23 -9.08 -16.08
N GLU A 562 12.33 -9.73 -16.49
CA GLU A 562 12.91 -9.55 -17.82
C GLU A 562 11.94 -9.95 -18.95
N THR A 563 11.08 -10.96 -18.75
CA THR A 563 10.07 -11.34 -19.75
C THR A 563 9.02 -10.25 -19.91
N LEU A 564 8.58 -9.60 -18.82
CA LEU A 564 7.69 -8.44 -18.88
C LEU A 564 8.33 -7.28 -19.65
N LYS A 565 9.56 -6.91 -19.29
CA LYS A 565 10.28 -5.82 -19.97
C LYS A 565 10.44 -6.10 -21.46
N THR A 566 10.76 -7.34 -21.83
CA THR A 566 10.87 -7.76 -23.23
C THR A 566 9.52 -7.71 -23.94
N ALA A 567 8.43 -8.13 -23.28
CA ALA A 567 7.09 -8.08 -23.85
C ALA A 567 6.60 -6.64 -24.08
N LEU A 568 6.95 -5.70 -23.20
CA LEU A 568 6.68 -4.27 -23.37
C LEU A 568 7.45 -3.67 -24.55
N LYS A 569 8.75 -3.98 -24.65
CA LYS A 569 9.64 -3.50 -25.72
C LYS A 569 9.24 -4.05 -27.09
N THR A 570 8.90 -5.33 -27.17
CA THR A 570 8.42 -5.97 -28.41
C THR A 570 6.96 -5.63 -28.75
N GLY A 571 6.25 -4.87 -27.90
CA GLY A 571 4.85 -4.50 -28.12
C GLY A 571 3.83 -5.61 -27.91
N ARG A 572 4.25 -6.78 -27.40
CA ARG A 572 3.33 -7.88 -27.01
C ARG A 572 2.41 -7.46 -25.86
N ILE A 573 2.92 -6.64 -24.95
CA ILE A 573 2.12 -5.91 -23.96
C ILE A 573 2.18 -4.43 -24.35
N ASN A 574 1.02 -3.82 -24.57
CA ASN A 574 0.90 -2.48 -25.13
C ASN A 574 -0.03 -1.57 -24.30
N ASP A 575 -0.45 -1.99 -23.12
CA ASP A 575 -1.31 -1.23 -22.22
C ASP A 575 -1.05 -1.60 -20.74
N TRP A 576 -1.46 -0.73 -19.81
CA TRP A 576 -1.37 -1.01 -18.36
C TRP A 576 -2.22 -2.22 -17.92
N PRO A 577 -3.46 -2.43 -18.41
CA PRO A 577 -4.21 -3.65 -18.11
C PRO A 577 -3.47 -4.94 -18.47
N GLY A 578 -2.69 -4.96 -19.56
CA GLY A 578 -1.84 -6.08 -19.93
C GLY A 578 -0.67 -6.29 -18.97
N VAL A 579 -0.07 -5.22 -18.45
CA VAL A 579 0.92 -5.30 -17.36
C VAL A 579 0.29 -5.87 -16.09
N HIS A 580 -0.93 -5.46 -15.74
CA HIS A 580 -1.63 -5.97 -14.56
C HIS A 580 -2.04 -7.44 -14.72
N ARG A 581 -2.43 -7.88 -15.92
CA ARG A 581 -2.62 -9.31 -16.23
C ARG A 581 -1.33 -10.11 -16.03
N PHE A 582 -0.19 -9.57 -16.48
CA PHE A 582 1.11 -10.21 -16.26
C PHE A 582 1.41 -10.38 -14.75
N TYR A 583 1.09 -9.39 -13.91
CA TYR A 583 1.25 -9.52 -12.45
C TYR A 583 0.41 -10.66 -11.87
N ALA A 584 -0.82 -10.83 -12.34
CA ALA A 584 -1.70 -11.94 -11.94
C ALA A 584 -1.16 -13.30 -12.42
N GLU A 585 -0.61 -13.39 -13.63
CA GLU A 585 0.04 -14.60 -14.14
C GLU A 585 1.29 -14.96 -13.33
N ALA A 586 2.13 -13.96 -13.03
CA ALA A 586 3.31 -14.15 -12.18
C ALA A 586 2.94 -14.57 -10.75
N ALA A 587 1.80 -14.09 -10.23
CA ALA A 587 1.26 -14.52 -8.95
C ALA A 587 0.86 -16.00 -8.98
N ALA A 588 0.23 -16.47 -10.06
CA ALA A 588 -0.13 -17.87 -10.21
C ALA A 588 1.10 -18.79 -10.26
N ALA A 589 2.23 -18.33 -10.83
CA ALA A 589 3.49 -19.07 -10.86
C ALA A 589 4.28 -19.03 -9.52
N TYR A 590 3.94 -18.12 -8.60
CA TYR A 590 4.68 -17.89 -7.37
C TYR A 590 4.87 -19.15 -6.50
N PRO A 591 3.85 -20.02 -6.27
CA PRO A 591 4.05 -21.23 -5.46
C PRO A 591 5.11 -22.18 -6.04
N ALA A 592 5.11 -22.38 -7.36
CA ALA A 592 6.10 -23.24 -8.03
C ALA A 592 7.52 -22.65 -7.93
N HIS A 593 7.65 -21.34 -8.11
CA HIS A 593 8.93 -20.64 -7.93
C HIS A 593 9.45 -20.72 -6.50
N ARG A 594 8.55 -20.63 -5.51
CA ARG A 594 8.85 -20.77 -4.08
C ARG A 594 9.33 -22.18 -3.74
N ARG A 595 8.67 -23.23 -4.28
CA ARG A 595 9.11 -24.64 -4.17
C ARG A 595 10.51 -24.84 -4.75
N ALA A 596 10.77 -24.31 -5.95
CA ALA A 596 12.09 -24.42 -6.59
C ALA A 596 13.20 -23.76 -5.74
N GLN A 597 12.93 -22.58 -5.15
CA GLN A 597 13.87 -21.93 -4.25
C GLN A 597 14.11 -22.74 -2.98
N ALA A 598 13.05 -23.31 -2.37
CA ALA A 598 13.18 -24.16 -1.20
C ALA A 598 14.15 -25.34 -1.44
N LEU A 599 14.04 -26.01 -2.59
CA LEU A 599 14.96 -27.09 -2.97
C LEU A 599 16.40 -26.62 -3.14
N GLN A 600 16.58 -25.45 -3.77
CA GLN A 600 17.90 -24.84 -3.93
C GLN A 600 18.52 -24.50 -2.57
N LEU A 601 17.72 -23.98 -1.62
CA LEU A 601 18.18 -23.66 -0.27
C LEU A 601 18.62 -24.90 0.49
N LEU A 602 17.86 -26.01 0.43
CA LEU A 602 18.26 -27.27 1.09
C LEU A 602 19.58 -27.82 0.53
N ARG A 603 19.76 -27.77 -0.80
CA ARG A 603 21.03 -28.18 -1.43
C ARG A 603 22.24 -27.37 -0.96
N GLN A 604 22.04 -26.11 -0.58
CA GLN A 604 23.11 -25.22 -0.12
C GLN A 604 23.32 -25.27 1.40
N CYS A 605 22.24 -25.32 2.18
CA CYS A 605 22.27 -25.12 3.65
C CYS A 605 22.14 -26.43 4.45
N ALA A 606 21.88 -27.56 3.78
CA ALA A 606 21.70 -28.88 4.39
C ALA A 606 22.16 -30.03 3.47
N PRO A 607 23.35 -29.95 2.83
CA PRO A 607 23.79 -30.99 1.91
C PRO A 607 23.93 -32.34 2.64
N GLY A 608 23.23 -33.37 2.14
CA GLY A 608 23.31 -34.73 2.68
C GLY A 608 22.53 -34.98 3.96
N GLU A 609 21.78 -34.01 4.48
CA GLU A 609 20.88 -34.21 5.61
C GLU A 609 19.71 -35.13 5.23
N SER A 610 19.33 -36.04 6.13
CA SER A 610 18.18 -36.91 5.89
C SER A 610 16.86 -36.13 6.01
N PRO A 611 15.81 -36.50 5.26
CA PRO A 611 14.49 -35.91 5.41
C PRO A 611 13.98 -35.91 6.86
N GLN A 612 14.24 -36.98 7.61
CA GLN A 612 13.85 -37.10 9.01
C GLN A 612 14.60 -36.09 9.89
N SER A 613 15.89 -35.86 9.65
CA SER A 613 16.69 -34.84 10.33
C SER A 613 16.13 -33.44 10.08
N LEU A 614 15.86 -33.13 8.80
CA LEU A 614 15.29 -31.86 8.37
C LEU A 614 13.90 -31.59 8.97
N ILE A 615 13.02 -32.58 8.94
CA ILE A 615 11.67 -32.47 9.53
C ILE A 615 11.77 -32.25 11.03
N ARG A 616 12.65 -32.99 11.73
CA ARG A 616 12.86 -32.83 13.17
C ARG A 616 13.39 -31.43 13.53
N GLU A 617 14.38 -30.92 12.79
CA GLU A 617 14.88 -29.56 12.99
C GLU A 617 13.80 -28.51 12.69
N ALA A 618 13.01 -28.71 11.63
CA ALA A 618 11.93 -27.81 11.27
C ALA A 618 10.85 -27.77 12.37
N LEU A 619 10.49 -28.92 12.94
CA LEU A 619 9.56 -29.01 14.08
C LEU A 619 10.12 -28.27 15.31
N ALA A 620 11.38 -28.53 15.67
CA ALA A 620 12.04 -27.81 16.76
C ALA A 620 12.11 -26.30 16.49
N THR A 621 12.19 -25.88 15.22
CA THR A 621 12.18 -24.47 14.81
C THR A 621 10.80 -23.85 14.89
N ALA A 622 9.75 -24.56 14.49
CA ALA A 622 8.37 -24.13 14.70
C ALA A 622 8.07 -23.93 16.20
N GLU A 623 8.53 -24.85 17.06
CA GLU A 623 8.42 -24.74 18.51
C GLU A 623 9.20 -23.55 19.06
N PHE A 624 10.42 -23.32 18.58
CA PHE A 624 11.21 -22.15 18.93
C PHE A 624 10.51 -20.83 18.58
N ILE A 625 9.88 -20.75 17.39
CA ILE A 625 9.13 -19.56 16.98
C ILE A 625 7.94 -19.34 17.92
N HIS A 626 7.14 -20.39 18.18
CA HIS A 626 6.00 -20.30 19.09
C HIS A 626 6.41 -19.88 20.51
N ASN A 627 7.41 -20.57 21.08
CA ASN A 627 7.92 -20.26 22.40
C ASN A 627 8.50 -18.84 22.47
N GLY A 628 9.18 -18.40 21.40
CA GLY A 628 9.73 -17.06 21.28
C GLY A 628 8.67 -15.97 21.20
N ILE A 629 7.54 -16.20 20.52
CA ILE A 629 6.37 -15.31 20.51
C ILE A 629 5.82 -15.19 21.94
N SER A 630 5.54 -16.31 22.60
CA SER A 630 5.02 -16.35 23.98
C SER A 630 5.97 -15.68 24.97
N ALA A 631 7.27 -15.99 24.91
CA ALA A 631 8.28 -15.42 25.79
C ALA A 631 8.47 -13.91 25.56
N SER A 632 8.42 -13.45 24.30
CA SER A 632 8.52 -12.02 23.99
C SER A 632 7.33 -11.24 24.56
N ARG A 633 6.11 -11.78 24.45
CA ARG A 633 4.90 -11.19 25.01
C ARG A 633 4.90 -11.22 26.54
N ARG A 634 5.41 -12.30 27.14
CA ARG A 634 5.44 -12.47 28.60
C ARG A 634 6.25 -11.37 29.32
N LYS A 635 7.30 -10.85 28.68
CA LYS A 635 8.07 -9.69 29.18
C LYS A 635 7.18 -8.48 29.51
N ASP A 636 6.06 -8.32 28.81
CA ASP A 636 5.11 -7.23 29.06
C ASP A 636 4.40 -7.37 30.42
N TYR A 637 4.25 -8.60 30.92
CA TYR A 637 3.56 -8.95 32.17
C TYR A 637 4.53 -9.18 33.34
N GLU A 638 5.79 -9.53 33.07
CA GLU A 638 6.81 -9.79 34.10
C GLU A 638 7.69 -8.57 34.40
N SER A 639 7.73 -7.56 33.52
CA SER A 639 8.58 -6.38 33.70
C SER A 639 8.15 -5.54 34.90
N GLN A 640 9.03 -5.40 35.89
CA GLN A 640 8.81 -4.49 37.02
C GLN A 640 8.53 -3.05 36.57
N PHE A 641 9.27 -2.56 35.57
CA PHE A 641 9.08 -1.22 34.99
C PHE A 641 7.81 -1.07 34.14
N ARG A 642 7.09 -2.15 33.82
CA ARG A 642 5.74 -2.04 33.28
C ARG A 642 4.69 -2.16 34.37
N ASN A 643 4.91 -3.09 35.30
CA ASN A 643 3.96 -3.41 36.35
C ASN A 643 3.80 -2.30 37.41
N HIS A 644 4.83 -1.46 37.61
CA HIS A 644 4.78 -0.38 38.60
C HIS A 644 3.71 0.70 38.33
N LEU A 645 3.07 0.69 37.14
CA LEU A 645 1.96 1.58 36.80
C LEU A 645 0.59 1.04 37.21
N TYR A 646 0.50 -0.23 37.63
CA TYR A 646 -0.74 -0.86 38.07
C TYR A 646 -0.71 -1.08 39.58
N SER A 647 -1.85 -0.84 40.23
CA SER A 647 -2.03 -1.04 41.67
C SER A 647 -2.07 -2.52 42.05
N SER A 648 -2.36 -3.41 41.10
CA SER A 648 -2.37 -4.87 41.26
C SER A 648 -2.24 -5.60 39.93
N GLU A 649 -1.96 -6.90 39.96
CA GLU A 649 -2.01 -7.76 38.77
C GLU A 649 -3.42 -7.81 38.15
N HIS A 650 -4.47 -7.74 38.98
CA HIS A 650 -5.85 -7.70 38.50
C HIS A 650 -6.13 -6.45 37.67
N GLU A 651 -5.64 -5.28 38.10
CA GLU A 651 -5.75 -4.05 37.31
C GLU A 651 -4.96 -4.16 35.99
N ARG A 652 -3.73 -4.68 36.04
CA ARG A 652 -2.92 -4.92 34.84
C ARG A 652 -3.68 -5.78 33.83
N ASP A 653 -4.22 -6.91 34.26
CA ASP A 653 -4.89 -7.87 33.38
C ASP A 653 -6.23 -7.32 32.86
N ALA A 654 -6.93 -6.49 33.63
CA ALA A 654 -8.11 -5.76 33.17
C ALA A 654 -7.78 -4.72 32.08
N VAL A 655 -6.57 -4.12 32.11
CA VAL A 655 -6.14 -3.10 31.14
C VAL A 655 -5.49 -3.72 29.90
N LEU A 656 -4.59 -4.68 30.08
CA LEU A 656 -3.80 -5.29 29.00
C LEU A 656 -4.47 -6.49 28.35
N GLY A 657 -5.50 -7.05 29.00
CA GLY A 657 -5.98 -8.40 28.75
C GLY A 657 -5.15 -9.43 29.51
N HIS A 658 -5.69 -10.64 29.63
CA HIS A 658 -4.97 -11.75 30.27
C HIS A 658 -3.95 -12.36 29.30
N PHE A 659 -2.74 -12.69 29.77
CA PHE A 659 -1.69 -13.29 28.94
C PHE A 659 -2.17 -14.57 28.22
N ASP A 660 -2.87 -15.45 28.93
CA ASP A 660 -3.39 -16.72 28.37
C ASP A 660 -4.52 -16.54 27.34
N ALA A 661 -5.08 -15.33 27.22
CA ALA A 661 -6.12 -15.00 26.25
C ALA A 661 -5.56 -14.27 25.00
N ASP A 662 -4.24 -14.16 24.86
CA ASP A 662 -3.62 -13.47 23.73
C ASP A 662 -3.86 -14.24 22.41
N GLU A 663 -4.64 -13.63 21.52
CA GLU A 663 -5.07 -14.23 20.25
C GLU A 663 -3.89 -14.59 19.34
N LEU A 664 -2.79 -13.84 19.39
CA LEU A 664 -1.62 -14.12 18.55
C LEU A 664 -0.85 -15.35 19.05
N ILE A 665 -0.75 -15.53 20.37
CA ILE A 665 -0.18 -16.74 20.97
C ILE A 665 -1.03 -17.96 20.61
N ALA A 666 -2.36 -17.85 20.72
CA ALA A 666 -3.29 -18.91 20.35
C ALA A 666 -3.19 -19.26 18.85
N ALA A 667 -3.14 -18.26 17.97
CA ALA A 667 -2.97 -18.46 16.53
C ALA A 667 -1.61 -19.12 16.20
N SER A 668 -0.52 -18.70 16.85
CA SER A 668 0.80 -19.32 16.71
C SER A 668 0.79 -20.78 17.16
N LYS A 669 0.07 -21.10 18.24
CA LYS A 669 -0.10 -22.47 18.72
C LYS A 669 -0.82 -23.35 17.70
N GLN A 670 -1.90 -22.85 17.10
CA GLN A 670 -2.63 -23.54 16.04
C GLN A 670 -1.74 -23.79 14.81
N GLN A 671 -0.93 -22.81 14.39
CA GLN A 671 0.03 -22.97 13.30
C GLN A 671 1.07 -24.06 13.61
N LEU A 672 1.59 -24.10 14.84
CA LEU A 672 2.52 -25.15 15.28
C LEU A 672 1.86 -26.54 15.25
N ASP A 673 0.64 -26.67 15.75
CA ASP A 673 -0.07 -27.96 15.79
C ASP A 673 -0.44 -28.44 14.38
N GLU A 674 -0.80 -27.54 13.48
CA GLU A 674 -1.01 -27.85 12.07
C GLU A 674 0.29 -28.28 11.38
N PHE A 675 1.41 -27.60 11.67
CA PHE A 675 2.71 -27.99 11.15
C PHE A 675 3.17 -29.36 11.67
N ARG A 676 2.92 -29.66 12.95
CA ARG A 676 3.14 -31.00 13.54
C ARG A 676 2.31 -32.07 12.86
N ARG A 677 1.06 -31.78 12.53
CA ARG A 677 0.19 -32.70 11.80
C ARG A 677 0.77 -33.00 10.42
N LEU A 678 1.17 -31.98 9.66
CA LEU A 678 1.79 -32.13 8.33
C LEU A 678 3.10 -32.93 8.38
N ALA A 679 3.96 -32.63 9.36
CA ALA A 679 5.22 -33.35 9.56
C ALA A 679 5.01 -34.81 10.04
N GLY A 680 4.04 -35.05 10.93
CA GLY A 680 3.75 -36.36 11.50
C GLY A 680 3.17 -37.37 10.51
N PHE A 681 2.44 -36.91 9.49
CA PHE A 681 2.05 -37.77 8.36
C PHE A 681 3.24 -38.33 7.58
N LEU A 682 4.44 -37.75 7.74
CA LEU A 682 5.64 -38.10 6.99
C LEU A 682 6.70 -38.79 7.84
N GLU A 683 6.59 -38.74 9.17
CA GLU A 683 7.31 -39.67 10.07
C GLU A 683 6.76 -41.10 9.96
N VAL A 684 5.56 -41.27 9.39
CA VAL A 684 4.95 -42.58 9.12
C VAL A 684 4.87 -42.86 7.61
N PRO A 685 5.91 -43.46 7.00
CA PRO A 685 5.70 -44.30 5.82
C PRO A 685 6.32 -45.72 5.99
N ASN A 686 5.46 -46.74 5.81
CA ASN A 686 5.74 -48.16 5.55
C ASN A 686 6.41 -49.03 6.65
N MET A 687 5.64 -49.42 7.67
CA MET A 687 5.62 -50.83 8.09
C MET A 687 4.21 -51.37 7.80
N SER A 688 4.10 -52.55 7.17
CA SER A 688 2.90 -53.17 6.56
C SER A 688 2.65 -52.64 5.13
N THR A 689 2.91 -53.39 4.05
CA THR A 689 2.56 -54.80 3.80
C THR A 689 3.62 -55.53 2.98
N ALA A 690 3.89 -56.77 3.40
CA ALA A 690 4.50 -57.84 2.61
C ALA A 690 3.58 -58.31 1.49
#